data_AF-A0A3N5V816-F1
#
_entry.id   AF-A0A3N5V816-F1
#
_cell.length_a   1.000
_cell.length_b   1.000
_cell.length_c   1.000
_cell.angle_alpha   90.00
_cell.angle_beta   90.00
_cell.angle_gamma   90.00
#
_symmetry.space_group_name_H-M   'P 1'
#
loop_
_entity.id
_entity.type
_entity.pdbx_description
1 polymer ?
#
loop_
_entity_poly.entity_id
_entity_poly.type
_entity_poly.pdbx_seq_one_letter_code
_entity_poly.pdbx_strand_id
1 'polypeptide(L)'
;MKTTPSRTGKPGFVSYVLVLSTGVILTLLSVYTYRRAMNAHTVQSAVQMRTDYSEKEEAILRSIVAITPNRAIRAMQRNSNSNASSREPLRWQNIFTEALATANAGTSIPANLLSSLNVPNLRVSNTGDSVLNTPSRVFKALPGGTGYVSVGINRSLGAGFPPPLTTSNLSTIDRDPVYPIISRDKRYGTLAQSHLSSKELNGNGTVAYGLPVDTYPDFNILKYPDINFGYAKPGEPFVAKRNWWAFSMDLAGHDADKTFIARPRRDFVLSIYEIPSQLSISADSFMALGRFESGEAWQNVNIEGGVFAGKAVVEGETSLPALASRRGMTLDSDAAIGGENFVQNPFRPGVREAYQVTNGEFFPVSLASESGRVAFVPINRGAGFFDRLAHSSESSTISPTTWNSYSIGALQCTMRLDITQVVSSTNNTPTVLRFSYLKNGSRLSYSEPLFTGINSALPPGYVKVCDENQTYNFGTNVVDVAYGLNGKFYFQKGVTGAITFNNARFGDPIVGTFKAGYFRPSAPYEVKNLPSGKICVAVYPQRFREFLNLIGADGPAVNNSIVINVDYTTATGSVNLTRPNIPCLESDYGVIIQECADLTSFTKGFSLVTNLRAYIGDDFNIVPTTPPTGYSPSGSYYPPVSLFAPERRYGVEVDPFAVNIEGQVGSLASETAEAPVRPMDSTTVSGTAMAANRITVNLRPIRHPAELPPITMMNWLLVLEERRSEFVGN
;
A
#
# COMPACT_ATOMS: atom_id res chain seq x y z
N MET A 1 -40.66 107.65 31.24
CA MET A 1 -41.91 107.05 30.74
C MET A 1 -41.74 106.76 29.25
N LYS A 2 -41.70 105.46 28.86
CA LYS A 2 -41.85 104.91 27.47
C LYS A 2 -40.77 105.35 26.44
N THR A 3 -40.28 104.58 25.46
CA THR A 3 -40.52 103.22 24.92
C THR A 3 -39.43 102.95 23.84
N THR A 4 -38.88 101.73 23.82
CA THR A 4 -38.43 100.90 22.67
C THR A 4 -37.41 101.43 21.63
N PRO A 5 -36.33 100.70 21.33
CA PRO A 5 -35.62 100.82 20.06
C PRO A 5 -36.23 99.86 19.01
N SER A 6 -36.66 100.40 17.89
CA SER A 6 -36.92 99.66 16.65
C SER A 6 -35.60 99.57 15.86
N ARG A 7 -35.15 98.34 15.56
CA ARG A 7 -34.12 98.09 14.53
C ARG A 7 -34.68 97.13 13.49
N THR A 8 -35.09 97.69 12.35
CA THR A 8 -35.43 96.96 11.13
C THR A 8 -34.19 96.86 10.23
N GLY A 9 -33.47 95.74 10.33
CA GLY A 9 -32.47 95.36 9.31
C GLY A 9 -33.17 94.73 8.11
N LYS A 10 -32.75 95.09 6.89
CA LYS A 10 -33.32 94.58 5.62
C LYS A 10 -33.26 93.04 5.58
N PRO A 11 -34.40 92.32 5.45
CA PRO A 11 -34.40 90.87 5.34
C PRO A 11 -34.06 90.49 3.90
N GLY A 12 -32.94 89.80 3.67
CA GLY A 12 -32.65 89.28 2.33
C GLY A 12 -31.24 88.70 2.15
N PHE A 13 -30.19 89.37 2.62
CA PHE A 13 -28.81 88.94 2.29
C PHE A 13 -28.22 87.87 3.22
N VAL A 14 -28.61 87.85 4.50
CA VAL A 14 -28.14 86.83 5.46
C VAL A 14 -28.65 85.43 5.10
N SER A 15 -29.83 85.33 4.48
CA SER A 15 -30.44 84.04 4.10
C SER A 15 -29.72 83.38 2.92
N TYR A 16 -29.32 84.13 1.89
CA TYR A 16 -28.60 83.59 0.73
C TYR A 16 -27.19 83.09 1.06
N VAL A 17 -26.44 83.84 1.87
CA VAL A 17 -25.08 83.43 2.29
C VAL A 17 -25.14 82.17 3.16
N LEU A 18 -26.11 82.07 4.07
CA LEU A 18 -26.31 80.90 4.92
C LEU A 18 -26.73 79.66 4.12
N VAL A 19 -27.59 79.81 3.11
CA VAL A 19 -28.00 78.71 2.22
C VAL A 19 -26.84 78.26 1.34
N LEU A 20 -26.06 79.19 0.76
CA LEU A 20 -24.87 78.85 -0.04
C LEU A 20 -23.77 78.20 0.80
N SER A 21 -23.47 78.71 1.99
CA SER A 21 -22.46 78.13 2.87
C SER A 21 -22.85 76.73 3.34
N THR A 22 -24.13 76.53 3.70
CA THR A 22 -24.64 75.22 4.10
C THR A 22 -24.66 74.24 2.92
N GLY A 23 -25.04 74.70 1.72
CA GLY A 23 -25.00 73.90 0.49
C GLY A 23 -23.58 73.46 0.12
N VAL A 24 -22.59 74.35 0.21
CA VAL A 24 -21.17 74.02 -0.03
C VAL A 24 -20.65 73.03 1.02
N ILE A 25 -20.96 73.23 2.30
CA ILE A 25 -20.56 72.31 3.38
C ILE A 25 -21.19 70.93 3.18
N LEU A 26 -22.48 70.84 2.86
CA LEU A 26 -23.15 69.57 2.59
C LEU A 26 -22.57 68.86 1.37
N THR A 27 -22.25 69.61 0.30
CA THR A 27 -21.62 69.03 -0.90
C THR A 27 -20.22 68.50 -0.59
N LEU A 28 -19.42 69.23 0.20
CA LEU A 28 -18.11 68.77 0.65
C LEU A 28 -18.20 67.54 1.56
N LEU A 29 -19.17 67.50 2.46
CA LEU A 29 -19.46 66.32 3.28
C LEU A 29 -19.88 65.13 2.42
N SER A 30 -20.74 65.31 1.42
CA SER A 30 -21.13 64.26 0.46
C SER A 30 -19.96 63.75 -0.37
N VAL A 31 -19.05 64.63 -0.80
CA VAL A 31 -17.82 64.23 -1.51
C VAL A 31 -16.89 63.46 -0.58
N TYR A 32 -16.76 63.89 0.68
CA TYR A 32 -15.95 63.20 1.67
C TYR A 32 -16.51 61.82 2.03
N THR A 33 -17.84 61.70 2.25
CA THR A 33 -18.49 60.42 2.52
C THR A 33 -18.44 59.51 1.30
N TYR A 34 -18.58 60.05 0.08
CA TYR A 34 -18.42 59.29 -1.16
C TYR A 34 -16.99 58.75 -1.30
N ARG A 35 -15.96 59.58 -1.07
CA ARG A 35 -14.55 59.12 -1.08
C ARG A 35 -14.29 58.05 -0.01
N ARG A 36 -14.83 58.23 1.20
CA ARG A 36 -14.73 57.24 2.28
C ARG A 36 -15.43 55.93 1.90
N ALA A 37 -16.61 56.01 1.29
CA ALA A 37 -17.35 54.84 0.81
C ALA A 37 -16.59 54.12 -0.33
N MET A 38 -16.02 54.86 -1.28
CA MET A 38 -15.17 54.28 -2.35
C MET A 38 -13.95 53.54 -1.77
N ASN A 39 -13.26 54.15 -0.80
CA ASN A 39 -12.12 53.52 -0.14
C ASN A 39 -12.55 52.25 0.63
N ALA A 40 -13.67 52.31 1.36
CA ALA A 40 -14.22 51.14 2.06
C ALA A 40 -14.59 50.01 1.10
N HIS A 41 -15.21 50.33 -0.05
CA HIS A 41 -15.59 49.35 -1.06
C HIS A 41 -14.37 48.72 -1.75
N THR A 42 -13.29 49.49 -1.93
CA THR A 42 -12.01 48.99 -2.47
C THR A 42 -11.36 48.01 -1.49
N VAL A 43 -11.35 48.32 -0.19
CA VAL A 43 -10.82 47.40 0.83
C VAL A 43 -11.68 46.13 0.92
N GLN A 44 -13.01 46.27 0.93
CA GLN A 44 -13.92 45.13 1.00
C GLN A 44 -13.78 44.20 -0.21
N SER A 45 -13.71 44.74 -1.43
CA SER A 45 -13.49 43.94 -2.65
C SER A 45 -12.14 43.24 -2.65
N ALA A 46 -11.08 43.88 -2.15
CA ALA A 46 -9.78 43.25 -2.01
C ALA A 46 -9.77 42.10 -1.00
N VAL A 47 -10.45 42.25 0.15
CA VAL A 47 -10.61 41.18 1.13
C VAL A 47 -11.42 40.03 0.55
N GLN A 48 -12.54 40.34 -0.13
CA GLN A 48 -13.37 39.33 -0.78
C GLN A 48 -12.61 38.54 -1.83
N MET A 49 -11.83 39.21 -2.69
CA MET A 49 -10.97 38.53 -3.68
C MET A 49 -9.95 37.61 -3.03
N ARG A 50 -9.35 38.02 -1.90
CA ARG A 50 -8.39 37.17 -1.18
C ARG A 50 -9.06 35.91 -0.63
N THR A 51 -10.27 36.03 -0.10
CA THR A 51 -11.05 34.88 0.37
C THR A 51 -11.41 33.94 -0.79
N ASP A 52 -11.92 34.47 -1.91
CA ASP A 52 -12.25 33.68 -3.11
C ASP A 52 -11.01 32.95 -3.66
N TYR A 53 -9.88 33.63 -3.77
CA TYR A 53 -8.63 33.00 -4.19
C TYR A 53 -8.16 31.92 -3.22
N SER A 54 -8.41 32.08 -1.90
CA SER A 54 -8.06 31.07 -0.91
C SER A 54 -8.95 29.83 -1.02
N GLU A 55 -10.25 30.00 -1.23
CA GLU A 55 -11.20 28.90 -1.41
C GLU A 55 -10.91 28.12 -2.70
N LYS A 56 -10.67 28.84 -3.80
CA LYS A 56 -10.30 28.24 -5.10
C LYS A 56 -8.97 27.50 -5.02
N GLU A 57 -7.97 28.12 -4.40
CA GLU A 57 -6.68 27.47 -4.14
C GLU A 57 -6.89 26.15 -3.40
N GLU A 58 -7.68 26.15 -2.33
CA GLU A 58 -7.92 24.92 -1.60
C GLU A 58 -8.61 23.86 -2.46
N ALA A 59 -9.65 24.22 -3.22
CA ALA A 59 -10.33 23.30 -4.13
C ALA A 59 -9.38 22.70 -5.20
N ILE A 60 -8.47 23.51 -5.74
CA ILE A 60 -7.43 23.07 -6.68
C ILE A 60 -6.49 22.07 -6.01
N LEU A 61 -6.00 22.38 -4.81
CA LEU A 61 -5.11 21.50 -4.05
C LEU A 61 -5.77 20.15 -3.73
N ARG A 62 -7.04 20.14 -3.33
CA ARG A 62 -7.81 18.89 -3.12
C ARG A 62 -7.93 18.08 -4.42
N SER A 63 -8.16 18.76 -5.54
CA SER A 63 -8.26 18.12 -6.86
C SER A 63 -6.94 17.47 -7.29
N ILE A 64 -5.79 18.11 -7.02
CA ILE A 64 -4.45 17.55 -7.30
C ILE A 64 -4.25 16.22 -6.56
N VAL A 65 -4.63 16.16 -5.27
CA VAL A 65 -4.50 14.96 -4.43
C VAL A 65 -5.36 13.81 -4.98
N ALA A 66 -6.55 14.10 -5.52
CA ALA A 66 -7.43 13.10 -6.11
C ALA A 66 -6.96 12.58 -7.49
N ILE A 67 -6.36 13.44 -8.32
CA ILE A 67 -5.98 13.09 -9.71
C ILE A 67 -4.63 12.35 -9.77
N THR A 68 -3.64 12.81 -9.00
CA THR A 68 -2.25 12.30 -9.05
C THR A 68 -2.11 10.78 -8.91
N PRO A 69 -2.76 10.09 -7.94
CA PRO A 69 -2.55 8.65 -7.77
C PRO A 69 -3.02 7.85 -8.99
N ASN A 70 -4.15 8.23 -9.57
CA ASN A 70 -4.66 7.59 -10.80
C ASN A 70 -3.68 7.75 -11.97
N ARG A 71 -2.99 8.89 -12.04
CA ARG A 71 -1.99 9.16 -13.10
C ARG A 71 -0.69 8.39 -12.85
N ALA A 72 -0.26 8.26 -11.60
CA ALA A 72 0.86 7.42 -11.21
C ALA A 72 0.60 5.93 -11.52
N ILE A 73 -0.59 5.41 -11.18
CA ILE A 73 -1.00 4.03 -11.50
C ILE A 73 -0.99 3.81 -13.02
N ARG A 74 -1.61 4.72 -13.79
CA ARG A 74 -1.63 4.62 -15.26
C ARG A 74 -0.23 4.67 -15.87
N ALA A 75 0.70 5.42 -15.30
CA ALA A 75 2.10 5.43 -15.75
C ALA A 75 2.83 4.08 -15.57
N MET A 76 2.33 3.21 -14.68
CA MET A 76 2.84 1.86 -14.46
C MET A 76 2.14 0.79 -15.31
N GLN A 77 1.00 1.13 -15.92
CA GLN A 77 0.20 0.20 -16.72
C GLN A 77 0.71 0.04 -18.14
N ARG A 78 0.41 -1.12 -18.73
CA ARG A 78 0.74 -1.47 -20.12
C ARG A 78 0.40 -0.35 -21.11
N ASN A 79 1.27 -0.14 -22.09
CA ASN A 79 1.12 0.84 -23.18
C ASN A 79 1.06 2.32 -22.76
N SER A 80 1.32 2.67 -21.50
CA SER A 80 1.38 4.08 -21.08
C SER A 80 2.45 4.89 -21.82
N ASN A 81 3.55 4.25 -22.24
CA ASN A 81 4.62 4.84 -23.05
C ASN A 81 4.54 4.46 -24.54
N SER A 82 3.40 3.95 -25.04
CA SER A 82 3.29 3.47 -26.42
C SER A 82 3.28 4.58 -27.47
N ASN A 83 2.63 5.71 -27.20
CA ASN A 83 2.54 6.84 -28.13
C ASN A 83 2.33 8.18 -27.38
N ALA A 84 2.26 9.29 -28.12
CA ALA A 84 1.98 10.60 -27.53
C ALA A 84 0.60 10.63 -26.83
N SER A 85 -0.46 10.15 -27.46
CA SER A 85 -1.83 10.17 -26.90
C SER A 85 -1.97 9.42 -25.57
N SER A 86 -1.19 8.35 -25.35
CA SER A 86 -1.15 7.63 -24.07
C SER A 86 -0.36 8.38 -22.99
N ARG A 87 0.68 9.12 -23.39
CA ARG A 87 1.59 9.83 -22.48
C ARG A 87 1.10 11.20 -22.07
N GLU A 88 0.57 11.99 -23.01
CA GLU A 88 0.20 13.38 -22.77
C GLU A 88 -0.71 13.53 -21.53
N PRO A 89 -1.80 12.76 -21.36
CA PRO A 89 -2.67 12.91 -20.20
C PRO A 89 -2.01 12.65 -18.84
N LEU A 90 -0.84 11.99 -18.82
CA LEU A 90 -0.14 11.58 -17.61
C LEU A 90 0.86 12.64 -17.11
N ARG A 91 1.13 13.68 -17.91
CA ARG A 91 2.11 14.73 -17.57
C ARG A 91 1.62 15.63 -16.42
N TRP A 92 2.55 16.17 -15.64
CA TRP A 92 2.25 17.17 -14.61
C TRP A 92 1.45 18.38 -15.13
N GLN A 93 1.75 18.85 -16.33
CA GLN A 93 0.98 19.92 -16.99
C GLN A 93 -0.51 19.60 -17.07
N ASN A 94 -0.86 18.38 -17.48
CA ASN A 94 -2.24 17.97 -17.67
C ASN A 94 -2.91 17.62 -16.34
N ILE A 95 -2.16 17.13 -15.36
CA ILE A 95 -2.63 16.98 -13.96
C ILE A 95 -3.08 18.34 -13.41
N PHE A 96 -2.25 19.38 -13.57
CA PHE A 96 -2.58 20.73 -13.10
C PHE A 96 -3.72 21.37 -13.90
N THR A 97 -3.75 21.16 -15.22
CA THR A 97 -4.85 21.67 -16.06
C THR A 97 -6.20 21.05 -15.67
N GLU A 98 -6.23 19.73 -15.44
CA GLU A 98 -7.41 19.01 -15.00
C GLU A 98 -7.82 19.41 -13.58
N ALA A 99 -6.87 19.62 -12.67
CA ALA A 99 -7.15 20.11 -11.33
C ALA A 99 -7.80 21.51 -11.33
N LEU A 100 -7.35 22.42 -12.20
CA LEU A 100 -7.97 23.73 -12.38
C LEU A 100 -9.41 23.61 -12.88
N ALA A 101 -9.67 22.69 -13.80
CA ALA A 101 -11.00 22.42 -14.35
C ALA A 101 -11.93 21.77 -13.31
N THR A 102 -11.47 20.75 -12.58
CA THR A 102 -12.25 20.04 -11.54
C THR A 102 -12.59 20.95 -10.37
N ALA A 103 -11.68 21.86 -9.99
CA ALA A 103 -11.92 22.87 -8.97
C ALA A 103 -12.85 24.01 -9.43
N ASN A 104 -13.27 24.01 -10.70
CA ASN A 104 -14.03 25.07 -11.33
C ASN A 104 -13.40 26.46 -11.13
N ALA A 105 -12.07 26.53 -11.13
CA ALA A 105 -11.33 27.73 -10.73
C ALA A 105 -11.51 28.91 -11.70
N GLY A 106 -11.88 28.62 -12.95
CA GLY A 106 -12.02 29.60 -14.03
C GLY A 106 -13.44 30.15 -14.22
N THR A 107 -14.44 29.73 -13.43
CA THR A 107 -15.80 30.31 -13.53
C THR A 107 -16.23 30.93 -12.20
N SER A 108 -16.70 32.17 -12.24
CA SER A 108 -17.20 32.90 -11.06
C SER A 108 -18.73 33.01 -11.05
N ILE A 109 -19.36 33.00 -12.24
CA ILE A 109 -20.81 33.06 -12.42
C ILE A 109 -21.26 31.89 -13.29
N PRO A 110 -22.26 31.10 -12.86
CA PRO A 110 -22.86 30.06 -13.68
C PRO A 110 -23.40 30.60 -15.02
N ALA A 111 -23.16 29.88 -16.13
CA ALA A 111 -23.53 30.33 -17.48
C ALA A 111 -25.04 30.62 -17.66
N ASN A 112 -25.88 29.87 -16.94
CA ASN A 112 -27.33 30.09 -16.90
C ASN A 112 -27.70 31.44 -16.25
N LEU A 113 -27.03 31.83 -15.17
CA LEU A 113 -27.26 33.13 -14.52
C LEU A 113 -26.82 34.27 -15.45
N LEU A 114 -25.66 34.16 -16.09
CA LEU A 114 -25.20 35.13 -17.08
C LEU A 114 -26.21 35.29 -18.24
N SER A 115 -26.76 34.18 -18.74
CA SER A 115 -27.77 34.21 -19.79
C SER A 115 -29.08 34.86 -19.35
N SER A 116 -29.48 34.68 -18.08
CA SER A 116 -30.68 35.30 -17.51
C SER A 116 -30.52 36.79 -17.23
N LEU A 117 -29.30 37.25 -16.91
CA LEU A 117 -29.01 38.65 -16.66
C LEU A 117 -28.98 39.48 -17.95
N ASN A 118 -28.70 38.86 -19.11
CA ASN A 118 -28.71 39.47 -20.45
C ASN A 118 -28.00 40.84 -20.51
N VAL A 119 -26.91 41.00 -19.76
CA VAL A 119 -26.11 42.23 -19.75
C VAL A 119 -24.94 42.07 -20.73
N PRO A 120 -24.92 42.82 -21.86
CA PRO A 120 -23.79 42.82 -22.76
C PRO A 120 -22.55 43.36 -22.03
N ASN A 121 -21.42 42.65 -22.12
CA ASN A 121 -20.14 43.06 -21.52
C ASN A 121 -20.14 43.16 -19.97
N LEU A 122 -20.86 42.26 -19.27
CA LEU A 122 -20.77 42.15 -17.81
C LEU A 122 -19.31 41.98 -17.39
N ARG A 123 -18.74 43.01 -16.77
CA ARG A 123 -17.41 42.95 -16.15
C ARG A 123 -17.57 42.76 -14.66
N VAL A 124 -17.12 41.62 -14.18
CA VAL A 124 -17.16 41.25 -12.77
C VAL A 124 -16.00 41.95 -12.07
N SER A 125 -16.28 42.95 -11.24
CA SER A 125 -15.26 43.78 -10.58
C SER A 125 -14.59 43.11 -9.36
N ASN A 126 -15.06 41.93 -8.97
CA ASN A 126 -14.66 41.26 -7.72
C ASN A 126 -14.01 39.89 -7.93
N THR A 127 -13.73 39.47 -9.17
CA THR A 127 -12.97 38.23 -9.45
C THR A 127 -12.16 38.36 -10.74
N GLY A 128 -11.01 37.67 -10.79
CA GLY A 128 -10.27 37.47 -12.04
C GLY A 128 -11.00 36.44 -12.91
N ASP A 129 -11.87 36.91 -13.80
CA ASP A 129 -12.56 36.08 -14.79
C ASP A 129 -11.58 35.71 -15.93
N SER A 130 -10.67 34.78 -15.59
CA SER A 130 -9.71 34.23 -16.52
C SER A 130 -10.04 32.79 -16.87
N VAL A 131 -9.83 32.45 -18.14
CA VAL A 131 -9.96 31.09 -18.67
C VAL A 131 -8.91 30.13 -18.08
N LEU A 132 -7.90 30.64 -17.35
CA LEU A 132 -6.81 29.87 -16.69
C LEU A 132 -6.15 28.81 -17.60
N ASN A 133 -6.15 29.03 -18.91
CA ASN A 133 -5.70 28.06 -19.93
C ASN A 133 -4.18 27.85 -19.97
N THR A 134 -3.42 28.64 -19.20
CA THR A 134 -1.96 28.61 -19.17
C THR A 134 -1.50 28.20 -17.76
N PRO A 135 -1.48 26.89 -17.45
CA PRO A 135 -1.14 26.41 -16.11
C PRO A 135 0.28 26.81 -15.67
N SER A 136 1.19 27.13 -16.60
CA SER A 136 2.56 27.58 -16.28
C SER A 136 2.64 28.97 -15.66
N ARG A 137 1.56 29.77 -15.73
CA ARG A 137 1.47 31.04 -14.98
C ARG A 137 1.12 30.80 -13.51
N VAL A 138 0.35 29.76 -13.23
CA VAL A 138 -0.13 29.40 -11.89
C VAL A 138 0.86 28.49 -11.17
N PHE A 139 1.33 27.44 -11.86
CA PHE A 139 2.22 26.42 -11.32
C PHE A 139 3.59 26.49 -11.96
N LYS A 140 4.63 26.46 -11.13
CA LYS A 140 6.02 26.35 -11.58
C LYS A 140 6.80 25.44 -10.64
N ALA A 141 7.88 24.86 -11.15
CA ALA A 141 8.90 24.30 -10.29
C ALA A 141 9.43 25.38 -9.32
N LEU A 142 9.97 24.93 -8.18
CA LEU A 142 10.63 25.81 -7.21
C LEU A 142 11.72 26.68 -7.87
N PRO A 143 12.09 27.83 -7.28
CA PRO A 143 13.11 28.72 -7.81
C PRO A 143 14.40 27.96 -8.20
N GLY A 144 14.87 28.16 -9.43
CA GLY A 144 16.04 27.45 -10.00
C GLY A 144 15.71 26.13 -10.71
N GLY A 145 14.46 25.65 -10.63
CA GLY A 145 13.98 24.48 -11.37
C GLY A 145 13.33 24.84 -12.72
N THR A 146 13.28 23.87 -13.63
CA THR A 146 12.59 23.97 -14.93
C THR A 146 11.28 23.18 -14.92
N GLY A 147 10.28 23.65 -15.65
CA GLY A 147 8.99 22.96 -15.80
C GLY A 147 8.02 23.22 -14.64
N TYR A 148 7.19 22.22 -14.35
CA TYR A 148 6.04 22.33 -13.46
C TYR A 148 6.32 21.91 -12.02
N VAL A 149 7.27 20.98 -11.82
CA VAL A 149 7.60 20.42 -10.51
C VAL A 149 9.11 20.28 -10.34
N SER A 150 9.54 20.35 -9.09
CA SER A 150 10.87 19.99 -8.63
C SER A 150 10.81 18.60 -7.97
N VAL A 151 11.49 17.64 -8.59
CA VAL A 151 11.57 16.25 -8.09
C VAL A 151 12.49 16.11 -6.89
N GLY A 152 12.14 15.20 -5.99
CA GLY A 152 12.93 14.78 -4.83
C GLY A 152 13.86 13.59 -5.07
N ILE A 153 14.41 13.44 -6.29
CA ILE A 153 15.35 12.35 -6.62
C ILE A 153 16.75 12.87 -6.93
N ASN A 154 17.79 12.15 -6.49
CA ASN A 154 19.21 12.41 -6.76
C ASN A 154 19.72 13.82 -6.39
N ARG A 155 18.97 14.58 -5.60
CA ARG A 155 19.35 15.91 -5.12
C ARG A 155 18.66 16.23 -3.80
N SER A 156 19.30 17.01 -2.93
CA SER A 156 18.67 17.61 -1.76
C SER A 156 18.29 19.05 -2.07
N LEU A 157 17.12 19.50 -1.61
CA LEU A 157 16.65 20.88 -1.74
C LEU A 157 16.80 21.69 -0.44
N GLY A 158 17.53 21.15 0.55
CA GLY A 158 17.79 21.79 1.84
C GLY A 158 16.72 21.54 2.90
N ALA A 159 16.84 22.25 4.02
CA ALA A 159 15.96 22.12 5.18
C ALA A 159 14.51 22.47 4.83
N GLY A 160 13.55 21.75 5.42
CA GLY A 160 12.12 21.90 5.16
C GLY A 160 11.60 21.09 3.97
N PHE A 161 12.46 20.33 3.28
CA PHE A 161 12.05 19.33 2.30
C PHE A 161 12.18 17.90 2.86
N PRO A 162 11.40 16.95 2.32
CA PRO A 162 11.49 15.56 2.77
C PRO A 162 12.81 14.90 2.33
N PRO A 163 13.19 13.76 2.93
CA PRO A 163 14.37 13.01 2.51
C PRO A 163 14.29 12.67 1.01
N PRO A 164 15.32 12.99 0.21
CA PRO A 164 15.31 12.65 -1.21
C PRO A 164 15.57 11.16 -1.43
N LEU A 165 15.00 10.61 -2.49
CA LEU A 165 15.32 9.26 -2.97
C LEU A 165 16.48 9.30 -3.97
N THR A 166 17.06 8.15 -4.22
CA THR A 166 18.16 7.95 -5.17
C THR A 166 17.82 6.84 -6.15
N THR A 167 18.26 7.00 -7.40
CA THR A 167 18.13 5.98 -8.45
C THR A 167 19.24 6.15 -9.48
N SER A 168 19.78 5.04 -9.99
CA SER A 168 20.73 5.02 -11.10
C SER A 168 20.06 4.87 -12.47
N ASN A 169 18.73 4.70 -12.50
CA ASN A 169 17.99 4.51 -13.73
C ASN A 169 17.77 5.84 -14.46
N LEU A 170 18.53 6.05 -15.54
CA LEU A 170 18.45 7.27 -16.36
C LEU A 170 17.04 7.57 -16.87
N SER A 171 16.26 6.53 -17.23
CA SER A 171 14.88 6.74 -17.67
C SER A 171 13.98 7.28 -16.56
N THR A 172 14.19 6.86 -15.32
CA THR A 172 13.45 7.40 -14.16
C THR A 172 13.86 8.85 -13.90
N ILE A 173 15.16 9.14 -13.97
CA ILE A 173 15.71 10.49 -13.77
C ILE A 173 15.11 11.50 -14.75
N ASP A 174 15.07 11.16 -16.04
CA ASP A 174 14.58 12.06 -17.09
C ASP A 174 13.07 12.25 -17.08
N ARG A 175 12.33 11.22 -16.66
CA ARG A 175 10.86 11.19 -16.78
C ARG A 175 10.13 11.69 -15.51
N ASP A 176 10.72 11.58 -14.33
CA ASP A 176 10.08 12.00 -13.06
C ASP A 176 9.73 13.50 -12.98
N PRO A 177 10.50 14.42 -13.59
CA PRO A 177 10.09 15.83 -13.70
C PRO A 177 8.89 16.07 -14.60
N VAL A 178 8.55 15.09 -15.44
CA VAL A 178 7.47 15.18 -16.45
C VAL A 178 6.22 14.41 -16.01
N TYR A 179 6.39 13.28 -15.33
CA TYR A 179 5.34 12.36 -14.90
C TYR A 179 5.48 11.99 -13.42
N PRO A 180 4.40 11.71 -12.69
CA PRO A 180 4.48 11.17 -11.33
C PRO A 180 4.95 9.70 -11.37
N ILE A 181 6.25 9.45 -11.17
CA ILE A 181 6.80 8.08 -11.22
C ILE A 181 6.89 7.46 -9.84
N ILE A 182 6.28 6.29 -9.68
CA ILE A 182 6.48 5.38 -8.55
C ILE A 182 7.24 4.14 -9.06
N SER A 183 8.31 3.76 -8.38
CA SER A 183 9.12 2.60 -8.75
C SER A 183 9.91 2.02 -7.59
N ARG A 184 10.29 0.74 -7.71
CA ARG A 184 11.22 0.03 -6.83
C ARG A 184 12.68 0.46 -7.01
N ASP A 185 13.02 1.13 -8.11
CA ASP A 185 14.39 1.61 -8.34
C ASP A 185 14.73 2.87 -7.52
N LYS A 186 13.71 3.61 -7.06
CA LYS A 186 13.86 4.75 -6.14
C LYS A 186 14.01 4.24 -4.71
N ARG A 187 15.18 4.50 -4.12
CA ARG A 187 15.59 4.01 -2.80
C ARG A 187 16.19 5.13 -1.95
N TYR A 188 16.11 5.03 -0.63
CA TYR A 188 16.89 5.90 0.25
C TYR A 188 18.38 5.61 0.05
N GLY A 189 19.13 6.64 -0.36
CA GLY A 189 20.57 6.59 -0.50
C GLY A 189 21.25 7.59 0.43
N THR A 190 22.55 7.79 0.27
CA THR A 190 23.37 8.63 1.16
C THR A 190 22.81 10.06 1.33
N LEU A 191 22.19 10.63 0.29
CA LEU A 191 21.56 11.96 0.34
C LEU A 191 20.37 12.05 1.33
N ALA A 192 19.69 10.93 1.61
CA ALA A 192 18.59 10.85 2.56
C ALA A 192 19.06 10.78 4.01
N GLN A 193 20.28 10.29 4.25
CA GLN A 193 20.73 9.88 5.58
C GLN A 193 20.67 11.02 6.60
N SER A 194 21.10 12.23 6.21
CA SER A 194 21.08 13.41 7.10
C SER A 194 19.67 13.83 7.52
N HIS A 195 18.69 13.68 6.63
CA HIS A 195 17.28 13.98 6.93
C HIS A 195 16.69 12.89 7.82
N LEU A 196 16.97 11.63 7.52
CA LEU A 196 16.47 10.49 8.28
C LEU A 196 17.01 10.48 9.73
N SER A 197 18.26 10.90 9.94
CA SER A 197 18.88 11.02 11.26
C SER A 197 18.64 12.36 11.96
N SER A 198 17.84 13.26 11.39
CA SER A 198 17.51 14.54 12.01
C SER A 198 16.37 14.37 13.01
N LYS A 199 16.57 14.83 14.24
CA LYS A 199 15.55 14.81 15.31
C LYS A 199 14.39 15.77 15.03
N GLU A 200 14.65 16.83 14.28
CA GLU A 200 13.70 17.89 13.95
C GLU A 200 12.89 17.52 12.70
N LEU A 201 13.57 17.05 11.65
CA LEU A 201 12.94 16.71 10.37
C LEU A 201 12.29 15.32 10.38
N ASN A 202 12.86 14.37 11.12
CA ASN A 202 12.41 12.98 11.17
C ASN A 202 12.53 12.40 12.59
N GLY A 203 11.86 13.04 13.54
CA GLY A 203 11.87 12.67 14.94
C GLY A 203 10.82 13.41 15.76
N ASN A 204 10.92 13.32 17.08
CA ASN A 204 10.11 14.08 18.05
C ASN A 204 10.87 15.27 18.67
N GLY A 205 11.93 15.75 18.02
CA GLY A 205 12.84 16.77 18.57
C GLY A 205 13.89 16.23 19.54
N THR A 206 13.66 15.08 20.19
CA THR A 206 14.61 14.46 21.14
C THR A 206 15.37 13.28 20.53
N VAL A 207 14.66 12.44 19.78
CA VAL A 207 15.16 11.21 19.16
C VAL A 207 14.85 11.25 17.67
N ALA A 208 15.83 10.85 16.85
CA ALA A 208 15.62 10.64 15.42
C ALA A 208 15.10 9.23 15.19
N TYR A 209 14.15 9.08 14.28
CA TYR A 209 13.52 7.79 14.00
C TYR A 209 14.25 6.98 12.92
N GLY A 210 14.95 7.66 12.01
CA GLY A 210 15.50 7.03 10.81
C GLY A 210 16.65 6.06 11.08
N LEU A 211 16.77 5.09 10.18
CA LEU A 211 17.75 4.00 10.21
C LEU A 211 18.82 4.17 9.13
N PRO A 212 19.97 3.46 9.23
CA PRO A 212 21.03 3.50 8.21
C PRO A 212 20.55 3.09 6.82
N VAL A 213 20.79 3.93 5.80
CA VAL A 213 20.30 3.70 4.43
C VAL A 213 20.95 2.49 3.75
N ASP A 214 22.17 2.12 4.13
CA ASP A 214 22.88 0.97 3.55
C ASP A 214 22.23 -0.37 3.95
N THR A 215 21.54 -0.39 5.09
CA THR A 215 20.82 -1.57 5.58
C THR A 215 19.33 -1.54 5.20
N TYR A 216 18.72 -0.35 5.20
CA TYR A 216 17.29 -0.14 4.96
C TYR A 216 17.03 0.88 3.83
N PRO A 217 17.41 0.55 2.57
CA PRO A 217 17.25 1.46 1.42
C PRO A 217 15.83 1.48 0.83
N ASP A 218 15.08 0.37 0.93
CA ASP A 218 13.75 0.26 0.30
C ASP A 218 12.64 0.90 1.15
N PHE A 219 12.69 0.72 2.48
CA PHE A 219 11.77 1.31 3.44
C PHE A 219 12.54 1.75 4.68
N ASN A 220 12.14 2.88 5.26
CA ASN A 220 12.76 3.40 6.47
C ASN A 220 11.66 3.91 7.43
N ILE A 221 12.05 4.31 8.63
CA ILE A 221 11.12 4.85 9.61
C ILE A 221 11.02 6.36 9.39
N LEU A 222 9.81 6.81 9.12
CA LEU A 222 9.47 8.21 8.92
C LEU A 222 8.60 8.72 10.05
N LYS A 223 8.65 10.04 10.30
CA LYS A 223 7.63 10.74 11.08
C LYS A 223 6.31 10.74 10.31
N TYR A 224 5.24 10.25 10.92
CA TYR A 224 3.90 10.32 10.34
C TYR A 224 3.45 11.78 10.21
N PRO A 225 2.90 12.18 9.06
CA PRO A 225 2.53 13.58 8.81
C PRO A 225 1.42 14.04 9.76
N ASP A 226 1.38 15.35 10.00
CA ASP A 226 0.41 15.95 10.92
C ASP A 226 -0.96 16.11 10.24
N ILE A 227 -1.69 14.99 10.16
CA ILE A 227 -2.96 14.88 9.44
C ILE A 227 -4.06 14.25 10.30
N ASN A 228 -5.32 14.56 9.98
CA ASN A 228 -6.51 14.07 10.70
C ASN A 228 -6.93 12.63 10.36
N PHE A 229 -6.04 11.85 9.73
CA PHE A 229 -6.27 10.44 9.41
C PHE A 229 -5.38 9.55 10.28
N GLY A 230 -6.00 8.71 11.12
CA GLY A 230 -5.36 7.95 12.19
C GLY A 230 -4.79 6.60 11.76
N TYR A 231 -4.13 6.51 10.60
CA TYR A 231 -3.38 5.30 10.26
C TYR A 231 -2.21 5.09 11.24
N ALA A 232 -1.55 6.18 11.65
CA ALA A 232 -0.74 6.30 12.86
C ALA A 232 -1.08 7.66 13.49
N LYS A 233 -0.63 7.93 14.72
CA LYS A 233 -0.88 9.27 15.30
C LYS A 233 0.08 10.29 14.64
N PRO A 234 -0.37 11.54 14.43
CA PRO A 234 0.51 12.65 14.03
C PRO A 234 1.82 12.67 14.80
N GLY A 235 2.94 12.68 14.08
CA GLY A 235 4.28 12.70 14.67
C GLY A 235 4.86 11.37 15.17
N GLU A 236 4.07 10.29 15.19
CA GLU A 236 4.58 8.96 15.54
C GLU A 236 5.44 8.37 14.41
N PRO A 237 6.42 7.51 14.74
CA PRO A 237 7.20 6.78 13.74
C PRO A 237 6.34 5.73 13.03
N PHE A 238 6.50 5.62 11.72
CA PHE A 238 5.89 4.54 10.92
C PHE A 238 6.83 4.14 9.78
N VAL A 239 6.71 2.90 9.31
CA VAL A 239 7.54 2.38 8.21
C VAL A 239 6.95 2.82 6.87
N ALA A 240 7.74 3.53 6.06
CA ALA A 240 7.30 4.00 4.74
C ALA A 240 8.45 4.37 3.81
N LYS A 241 8.14 4.48 2.52
CA LYS A 241 8.98 5.13 1.51
C LYS A 241 8.26 6.36 0.94
N ARG A 242 8.86 7.54 1.01
CA ARG A 242 8.21 8.80 0.60
C ARG A 242 8.72 9.27 -0.76
N ASN A 243 7.85 9.20 -1.78
CA ASN A 243 8.07 9.90 -3.05
C ASN A 243 7.46 11.30 -2.94
N TRP A 244 8.14 12.32 -3.46
CA TRP A 244 7.63 13.68 -3.37
C TRP A 244 8.05 14.57 -4.54
N TRP A 245 7.18 15.54 -4.83
CA TRP A 245 7.35 16.56 -5.85
C TRP A 245 6.94 17.92 -5.28
N ALA A 246 7.82 18.90 -5.41
CA ALA A 246 7.57 20.24 -4.91
C ALA A 246 7.23 21.20 -6.06
N PHE A 247 6.30 22.12 -5.84
CA PHE A 247 5.93 23.12 -6.82
C PHE A 247 5.50 24.39 -6.11
N SER A 248 5.60 25.52 -6.81
CA SER A 248 5.10 26.79 -6.34
C SER A 248 3.80 27.13 -7.04
N MET A 249 2.85 27.69 -6.30
CA MET A 249 1.57 28.14 -6.83
C MET A 249 1.35 29.64 -6.59
N ASP A 250 0.86 30.30 -7.63
CA ASP A 250 0.39 31.69 -7.59
C ASP A 250 -0.88 31.81 -8.44
N LEU A 251 -2.03 31.69 -7.78
CA LEU A 251 -3.33 31.78 -8.44
C LEU A 251 -3.63 33.21 -8.93
N ALA A 252 -3.12 34.23 -8.22
CA ALA A 252 -3.31 35.62 -8.59
C ALA A 252 -2.43 36.03 -9.78
N GLY A 253 -1.32 35.33 -10.03
CA GLY A 253 -0.35 35.65 -11.09
C GLY A 253 -0.93 35.69 -12.51
N HIS A 254 -2.09 35.07 -12.76
CA HIS A 254 -2.78 35.20 -14.04
C HIS A 254 -3.47 36.57 -14.19
N ASP A 255 -4.06 37.07 -13.11
CA ASP A 255 -4.94 38.24 -13.11
C ASP A 255 -4.36 39.44 -12.37
N ALA A 256 -3.12 39.35 -11.89
CA ALA A 256 -2.43 40.41 -11.15
C ALA A 256 -2.42 41.73 -11.93
N ASP A 257 -2.26 41.68 -13.26
CA ASP A 257 -2.30 42.86 -14.14
C ASP A 257 -3.70 43.50 -14.25
N LYS A 258 -4.75 42.75 -13.91
CA LYS A 258 -6.16 43.19 -13.98
C LYS A 258 -6.73 43.57 -12.62
N THR A 259 -6.39 42.80 -11.58
CA THR A 259 -6.94 42.96 -10.22
C THR A 259 -6.05 43.82 -9.33
N PHE A 260 -4.79 44.06 -9.72
CA PHE A 260 -3.77 44.77 -8.93
C PHE A 260 -3.54 44.18 -7.52
N ILE A 261 -3.99 42.95 -7.28
CA ILE A 261 -3.77 42.20 -6.05
C ILE A 261 -2.62 41.23 -6.30
N ALA A 262 -1.44 41.58 -5.80
CA ALA A 262 -0.33 40.63 -5.72
C ALA A 262 -0.52 39.72 -4.51
N ARG A 263 -0.44 38.40 -4.73
CA ARG A 263 -0.35 37.42 -3.66
C ARG A 263 1.05 36.80 -3.69
N PRO A 264 1.71 36.61 -2.54
CA PRO A 264 2.98 35.92 -2.52
C PRO A 264 2.79 34.49 -3.02
N ARG A 265 3.70 34.06 -3.89
CA ARG A 265 3.81 32.67 -4.33
C ARG A 265 4.07 31.78 -3.13
N ARG A 266 3.35 30.66 -3.05
CA ARG A 266 3.47 29.66 -1.97
C ARG A 266 4.05 28.37 -2.50
N ASP A 267 4.88 27.72 -1.70
CA ASP A 267 5.53 26.47 -2.05
C ASP A 267 4.79 25.29 -1.40
N PHE A 268 4.54 24.26 -2.20
CA PHE A 268 3.85 23.05 -1.79
C PHE A 268 4.70 21.81 -2.07
N VAL A 269 4.54 20.80 -1.24
CA VAL A 269 5.13 19.47 -1.43
C VAL A 269 4.00 18.46 -1.49
N LEU A 270 3.84 17.86 -2.67
CA LEU A 270 2.96 16.71 -2.86
C LEU A 270 3.76 15.43 -2.61
N SER A 271 3.30 14.62 -1.66
CA SER A 271 3.96 13.36 -1.29
C SER A 271 3.04 12.18 -1.50
N ILE A 272 3.60 11.08 -2.00
CA ILE A 272 3.01 9.75 -1.98
C ILE A 272 3.90 8.89 -1.07
N TYR A 273 3.38 8.56 0.09
CA TYR A 273 3.99 7.57 0.98
C TYR A 273 3.55 6.19 0.51
N GLU A 274 4.52 5.36 0.12
CA GLU A 274 4.34 3.92 -0.05
C GLU A 274 4.47 3.28 1.32
N ILE A 275 3.35 2.77 1.83
CA ILE A 275 3.20 2.26 3.19
C ILE A 275 2.96 0.76 3.12
N PRO A 276 3.89 -0.10 3.57
CA PRO A 276 3.57 -1.50 3.79
C PRO A 276 2.46 -1.62 4.83
N SER A 277 1.56 -2.58 4.64
CA SER A 277 0.58 -2.94 5.66
C SER A 277 1.31 -3.29 6.94
N GLN A 278 1.16 -2.43 7.95
CA GLN A 278 1.93 -2.50 9.19
C GLN A 278 1.05 -2.42 10.45
N LEU A 279 -0.27 -2.33 10.29
CA LEU A 279 -1.21 -2.35 11.41
C LEU A 279 -1.53 -3.78 11.82
N SER A 280 -1.93 -3.94 13.08
CA SER A 280 -2.34 -5.22 13.67
C SER A 280 -3.47 -5.88 12.90
N ILE A 281 -4.46 -5.05 12.51
CA ILE A 281 -5.52 -5.43 11.60
C ILE A 281 -5.60 -4.40 10.46
N SER A 282 -5.51 -4.88 9.22
CA SER A 282 -5.59 -4.02 8.03
C SER A 282 -6.33 -4.72 6.89
N ALA A 283 -7.44 -4.14 6.46
CA ALA A 283 -8.21 -4.65 5.33
C ALA A 283 -8.83 -3.51 4.51
N ASP A 284 -8.83 -3.63 3.18
CA ASP A 284 -9.63 -2.77 2.28
C ASP A 284 -11.05 -3.33 2.07
N SER A 285 -11.51 -4.20 2.96
CA SER A 285 -12.81 -4.86 2.89
C SER A 285 -13.81 -4.25 3.87
N PHE A 286 -15.07 -4.68 3.75
CA PHE A 286 -16.06 -4.51 4.81
C PHE A 286 -15.72 -5.53 5.91
N MET A 287 -15.55 -5.08 7.15
CA MET A 287 -15.05 -5.90 8.25
C MET A 287 -15.93 -5.75 9.50
N ALA A 288 -16.19 -6.88 10.16
CA ALA A 288 -16.84 -6.96 11.47
C ALA A 288 -15.82 -7.34 12.54
N LEU A 289 -15.83 -6.61 13.65
CA LEU A 289 -14.91 -6.74 14.77
C LEU A 289 -15.70 -6.99 16.06
N GLY A 290 -15.17 -7.82 16.95
CA GLY A 290 -15.74 -8.06 18.29
C GLY A 290 -16.45 -9.39 18.49
N ARG A 291 -16.93 -10.03 17.42
CA ARG A 291 -17.61 -11.34 17.47
C ARG A 291 -17.12 -12.27 16.38
N PHE A 292 -17.19 -13.57 16.64
CA PHE A 292 -16.99 -14.64 15.65
C PHE A 292 -18.26 -14.84 14.82
N GLU A 293 -18.17 -15.57 13.70
CA GLU A 293 -19.34 -15.93 12.88
C GLU A 293 -20.40 -16.72 13.68
N SER A 294 -19.98 -17.48 14.70
CA SER A 294 -20.88 -18.16 15.63
C SER A 294 -21.75 -17.22 16.47
N GLY A 295 -21.43 -15.92 16.51
CA GLY A 295 -22.06 -14.92 17.37
C GLY A 295 -21.41 -14.79 18.75
N GLU A 296 -20.47 -15.66 19.11
CA GLU A 296 -19.69 -15.55 20.35
C GLU A 296 -18.78 -14.31 20.33
N ALA A 297 -18.64 -13.64 21.47
CA ALA A 297 -17.72 -12.51 21.63
C ALA A 297 -16.25 -12.96 21.58
N TRP A 298 -15.36 -12.05 21.20
CA TRP A 298 -13.93 -12.25 21.37
C TRP A 298 -13.57 -12.43 22.84
N GLN A 299 -12.73 -13.43 23.15
CA GLN A 299 -12.32 -13.76 24.53
C GLN A 299 -10.82 -13.53 24.71
N ASN A 300 -9.99 -14.34 24.07
CA ASN A 300 -8.53 -14.31 24.22
C ASN A 300 -7.86 -13.50 23.10
N VAL A 301 -8.33 -12.27 22.85
CA VAL A 301 -7.85 -11.41 21.76
C VAL A 301 -7.22 -10.15 22.33
N ASN A 302 -5.92 -9.98 22.10
CA ASN A 302 -5.17 -8.78 22.43
C ASN A 302 -4.74 -8.06 21.13
N ILE A 303 -5.04 -6.76 21.03
CA ILE A 303 -4.72 -5.95 19.86
C ILE A 303 -3.94 -4.72 20.33
N GLU A 304 -2.66 -4.66 19.95
CA GLU A 304 -1.83 -3.47 20.12
C GLU A 304 -1.94 -2.56 18.89
N GLY A 305 -1.93 -1.24 19.06
CA GLY A 305 -1.92 -0.28 17.94
C GLY A 305 -3.27 -0.14 17.21
N GLY A 306 -3.26 0.62 16.12
CA GLY A 306 -4.46 0.97 15.37
C GLY A 306 -4.98 -0.16 14.46
N VAL A 307 -6.27 -0.09 14.13
CA VAL A 307 -6.96 -0.96 13.17
C VAL A 307 -7.41 -0.13 11.96
N PHE A 308 -7.23 -0.68 10.76
CA PHE A 308 -7.74 -0.09 9.52
C PHE A 308 -8.72 -1.01 8.79
N ALA A 309 -9.85 -0.45 8.36
CA ALA A 309 -10.85 -1.12 7.53
C ALA A 309 -11.32 -0.23 6.37
N GLY A 310 -11.70 -0.80 5.22
CA GLY A 310 -12.40 -0.06 4.17
C GLY A 310 -13.74 0.51 4.70
N LYS A 311 -14.51 -0.37 5.36
CA LYS A 311 -15.69 -0.07 6.17
C LYS A 311 -15.67 -0.98 7.41
N ALA A 312 -15.99 -0.44 8.58
CA ALA A 312 -15.97 -1.22 9.84
C ALA A 312 -17.36 -1.29 10.48
N VAL A 313 -17.66 -2.43 11.11
CA VAL A 313 -18.70 -2.57 12.13
C VAL A 313 -18.02 -3.17 13.37
N VAL A 314 -18.16 -2.51 14.51
CA VAL A 314 -17.68 -3.02 15.81
C VAL A 314 -18.90 -3.46 16.60
N GLU A 315 -18.89 -4.71 17.06
CA GLU A 315 -20.05 -5.39 17.67
C GLU A 315 -19.77 -5.77 19.13
N GLY A 316 -20.74 -5.57 20.01
CA GLY A 316 -20.66 -5.93 21.42
C GLY A 316 -19.56 -5.20 22.20
N GLU A 317 -19.24 -5.74 23.39
CA GLU A 317 -18.21 -5.22 24.28
C GLU A 317 -16.80 -5.51 23.70
N THR A 318 -16.34 -4.60 22.84
CA THR A 318 -15.04 -4.70 22.16
C THR A 318 -14.22 -3.46 22.43
N SER A 319 -12.97 -3.64 22.86
CA SER A 319 -12.02 -2.56 23.07
C SER A 319 -10.94 -2.54 21.99
N LEU A 320 -10.79 -1.42 21.29
CA LEU A 320 -9.74 -1.21 20.28
C LEU A 320 -8.93 0.05 20.61
N PRO A 321 -7.58 0.06 20.45
CA PRO A 321 -6.79 1.26 20.74
C PRO A 321 -7.10 2.44 19.81
N ALA A 322 -7.32 2.18 18.52
CA ALA A 322 -7.73 3.17 17.53
C ALA A 322 -8.37 2.49 16.31
N LEU A 323 -9.28 3.20 15.62
CA LEU A 323 -9.95 2.71 14.42
C LEU A 323 -9.98 3.78 13.32
N ALA A 324 -9.38 3.46 12.18
CA ALA A 324 -9.44 4.27 10.99
C ALA A 324 -10.25 3.55 9.89
N SER A 325 -11.08 4.29 9.17
CA SER A 325 -11.72 3.74 7.97
C SER A 325 -11.80 4.71 6.79
N ARG A 326 -12.10 4.18 5.61
CA ARG A 326 -12.18 4.98 4.38
C ARG A 326 -13.59 5.47 4.07
N ARG A 327 -14.60 4.59 4.22
CA ARG A 327 -15.99 4.84 3.78
C ARG A 327 -17.02 4.91 4.90
N GLY A 328 -16.60 4.74 6.16
CA GLY A 328 -17.48 4.83 7.31
C GLY A 328 -17.24 3.71 8.31
N MET A 329 -17.86 3.86 9.48
CA MET A 329 -17.88 2.84 10.52
C MET A 329 -19.15 2.94 11.35
N THR A 330 -19.58 1.80 11.88
CA THR A 330 -20.65 1.70 12.86
C THR A 330 -20.07 1.12 14.15
N LEU A 331 -20.33 1.77 15.27
CA LEU A 331 -19.86 1.35 16.59
C LEU A 331 -21.09 0.99 17.44
N ASP A 332 -21.06 -0.17 18.08
CA ASP A 332 -22.05 -0.52 19.10
C ASP A 332 -21.92 0.40 20.32
N SER A 333 -22.97 0.55 21.13
CA SER A 333 -22.93 1.41 22.33
C SER A 333 -21.90 0.96 23.36
N ASP A 334 -21.61 -0.34 23.36
CA ASP A 334 -20.75 -1.01 24.33
C ASP A 334 -19.31 -1.16 23.81
N ALA A 335 -19.04 -0.67 22.58
CA ALA A 335 -17.70 -0.67 22.00
C ALA A 335 -16.88 0.53 22.51
N ALA A 336 -15.66 0.26 22.94
CA ALA A 336 -14.71 1.27 23.40
C ALA A 336 -13.58 1.45 22.38
N ILE A 337 -13.39 2.65 21.83
CA ILE A 337 -12.27 2.95 20.92
C ILE A 337 -11.39 4.03 21.55
N GLY A 338 -10.12 3.71 21.79
CA GLY A 338 -9.19 4.59 22.49
C GLY A 338 -9.64 4.92 23.92
N GLY A 339 -10.37 4.00 24.56
CA GLY A 339 -10.93 4.19 25.91
C GLY A 339 -12.26 4.96 25.95
N GLU A 340 -12.79 5.40 24.81
CA GLU A 340 -14.04 6.16 24.72
C GLU A 340 -15.20 5.32 24.17
N ASN A 341 -16.38 5.48 24.77
CA ASN A 341 -17.62 4.89 24.28
C ASN A 341 -18.43 5.93 23.50
N PHE A 342 -18.77 5.64 22.26
CA PHE A 342 -19.45 6.59 21.38
C PHE A 342 -20.97 6.33 21.35
N VAL A 343 -21.70 6.97 22.27
CA VAL A 343 -23.18 6.89 22.33
C VAL A 343 -23.86 7.60 21.15
N GLN A 344 -23.16 8.52 20.50
CA GLN A 344 -23.61 9.23 19.29
C GLN A 344 -22.57 9.06 18.17
N ASN A 345 -22.96 9.40 16.93
CA ASN A 345 -22.05 9.37 15.79
C ASN A 345 -20.75 10.16 16.10
N PRO A 346 -19.56 9.52 16.09
CA PRO A 346 -18.28 10.15 16.43
C PRO A 346 -17.86 11.25 15.45
N PHE A 347 -18.47 11.30 14.25
CA PHE A 347 -18.16 12.26 13.20
C PHE A 347 -19.10 13.48 13.19
N ARG A 348 -19.86 13.70 14.28
CA ARG A 348 -20.62 14.94 14.44
C ARG A 348 -19.64 16.11 14.65
N PRO A 349 -19.84 17.26 13.98
CA PRO A 349 -19.01 18.44 14.19
C PRO A 349 -18.94 18.83 15.68
N GLY A 350 -17.74 19.13 16.17
CA GLY A 350 -17.50 19.53 17.56
C GLY A 350 -17.09 18.40 18.51
N VAL A 351 -17.40 17.13 18.21
CA VAL A 351 -17.05 15.99 19.08
C VAL A 351 -15.53 15.79 19.12
N ARG A 352 -14.90 15.77 17.94
CA ARG A 352 -13.44 15.63 17.81
C ARG A 352 -12.72 16.80 18.46
N GLU A 353 -13.15 18.02 18.15
CA GLU A 353 -12.51 19.24 18.65
C GLU A 353 -12.59 19.30 20.18
N ALA A 354 -13.74 18.93 20.76
CA ALA A 354 -13.89 18.86 22.21
C ALA A 354 -12.97 17.80 22.84
N TYR A 355 -12.85 16.62 22.23
CA TYR A 355 -11.94 15.57 22.69
C TYR A 355 -10.47 16.03 22.65
N GLN A 356 -10.03 16.58 21.52
CA GLN A 356 -8.65 17.03 21.33
C GLN A 356 -8.29 18.18 22.28
N VAL A 357 -9.23 19.09 22.56
CA VAL A 357 -9.02 20.18 23.54
C VAL A 357 -8.98 19.66 24.98
N THR A 358 -9.81 18.67 25.31
CA THR A 358 -9.92 18.15 26.69
C THR A 358 -8.77 17.23 27.05
N ASN A 359 -8.44 16.28 26.16
CA ASN A 359 -7.47 15.23 26.43
C ASN A 359 -6.07 15.56 25.89
N GLY A 360 -5.95 16.53 24.97
CA GLY A 360 -4.68 16.83 24.30
C GLY A 360 -4.18 15.70 23.39
N GLU A 361 -5.03 14.72 23.09
CA GLU A 361 -4.69 13.52 22.31
C GLU A 361 -5.35 13.51 20.94
N PHE A 362 -4.76 12.73 20.01
CA PHE A 362 -5.36 12.47 18.71
C PHE A 362 -6.66 11.69 18.87
N PHE A 363 -7.71 12.09 18.14
CA PHE A 363 -9.02 11.45 18.22
C PHE A 363 -8.92 9.99 17.75
N PRO A 364 -9.36 9.00 18.57
CA PRO A 364 -9.05 7.58 18.34
C PRO A 364 -9.82 6.97 17.16
N VAL A 365 -10.78 7.70 16.61
CA VAL A 365 -11.60 7.32 15.47
C VAL A 365 -11.36 8.28 14.32
N SER A 366 -11.17 7.80 13.09
CA SER A 366 -10.93 8.70 11.94
C SER A 366 -11.45 8.18 10.60
N LEU A 367 -11.86 9.10 9.72
CA LEU A 367 -12.16 8.81 8.32
C LEU A 367 -11.19 9.50 7.37
N ALA A 368 -10.81 8.80 6.30
CA ALA A 368 -9.97 9.36 5.24
C ALA A 368 -10.62 10.60 4.57
N SER A 369 -11.95 10.64 4.50
CA SER A 369 -12.71 11.75 3.88
C SER A 369 -12.68 13.05 4.69
N GLU A 370 -12.33 13.01 5.97
CA GLU A 370 -12.30 14.21 6.83
C GLU A 370 -11.00 15.01 6.68
N SER A 371 -10.01 14.45 5.98
CA SER A 371 -8.73 15.09 5.74
C SER A 371 -8.67 15.66 4.32
N GLY A 372 -9.10 16.92 4.15
CA GLY A 372 -9.34 17.50 2.83
C GLY A 372 -8.15 17.54 1.85
N ARG A 373 -6.90 17.53 2.34
CA ARG A 373 -5.67 17.53 1.51
C ARG A 373 -4.91 16.20 1.58
N VAL A 374 -5.62 15.13 1.92
CA VAL A 374 -5.07 13.79 2.06
C VAL A 374 -5.95 12.81 1.29
N ALA A 375 -5.34 11.77 0.73
CA ALA A 375 -6.07 10.62 0.23
C ALA A 375 -5.35 9.34 0.66
N PHE A 376 -6.12 8.34 1.07
CA PHE A 376 -5.61 7.01 1.37
C PHE A 376 -6.12 6.01 0.32
N VAL A 377 -5.17 5.42 -0.41
CA VAL A 377 -5.43 4.49 -1.52
C VAL A 377 -4.83 3.13 -1.16
N PRO A 378 -5.62 2.20 -0.61
CA PRO A 378 -5.18 0.83 -0.40
C PRO A 378 -4.97 0.12 -1.75
N ILE A 379 -3.88 -0.63 -1.88
CA ILE A 379 -3.54 -1.35 -3.12
C ILE A 379 -4.00 -2.80 -2.98
N ASN A 380 -5.31 -3.02 -3.13
CA ASN A 380 -5.92 -4.33 -3.06
C ASN A 380 -6.24 -4.86 -4.47
N ARG A 381 -5.69 -6.04 -4.83
CA ARG A 381 -5.97 -6.73 -6.11
C ARG A 381 -7.01 -7.84 -5.97
N GLY A 382 -7.58 -8.03 -4.79
CA GLY A 382 -8.51 -9.12 -4.47
C GLY A 382 -7.94 -10.48 -4.83
N ALA A 383 -8.77 -11.34 -5.42
CA ALA A 383 -8.35 -12.65 -5.94
C ALA A 383 -7.15 -12.60 -6.90
N GLY A 384 -6.99 -11.49 -7.64
CA GLY A 384 -5.86 -11.29 -8.56
C GLY A 384 -4.52 -11.17 -7.85
N PHE A 385 -4.47 -10.94 -6.54
CA PHE A 385 -3.24 -10.92 -5.75
C PHE A 385 -2.56 -12.30 -5.68
N PHE A 386 -3.38 -13.36 -5.64
CA PHE A 386 -2.94 -14.75 -5.47
C PHE A 386 -2.64 -15.48 -6.79
N ASP A 387 -3.26 -15.03 -7.87
CA ASP A 387 -3.25 -15.72 -9.17
C ASP A 387 -2.27 -15.05 -10.12
N ARG A 388 -1.11 -15.69 -10.33
CA ARG A 388 -0.06 -15.19 -11.23
C ARG A 388 -0.49 -15.21 -12.70
N LEU A 389 -1.38 -16.12 -13.09
CA LEU A 389 -1.68 -16.45 -14.48
C LEU A 389 -2.90 -15.70 -15.02
N ALA A 390 -3.68 -15.09 -14.14
CA ALA A 390 -4.82 -14.24 -14.51
C ALA A 390 -4.44 -12.95 -15.24
N HIS A 391 -3.15 -12.61 -15.31
CA HIS A 391 -2.68 -11.31 -15.78
C HIS A 391 -1.76 -11.44 -16.99
N SER A 392 -1.96 -10.57 -17.97
CA SER A 392 -1.01 -10.43 -19.08
C SER A 392 0.25 -9.68 -18.63
N SER A 393 1.38 -9.95 -19.30
CA SER A 393 2.61 -9.18 -19.10
C SER A 393 2.40 -7.72 -19.52
N GLU A 394 2.89 -6.81 -18.68
CA GLU A 394 2.87 -5.38 -18.98
C GLU A 394 4.19 -4.95 -19.62
N SER A 395 4.10 -4.20 -20.71
CA SER A 395 5.24 -3.67 -21.45
C SER A 395 4.92 -2.26 -21.94
N SER A 396 5.95 -1.55 -22.42
CA SER A 396 5.85 -0.16 -22.87
C SER A 396 5.26 0.77 -21.81
N THR A 397 5.80 0.70 -20.59
CA THR A 397 5.37 1.50 -19.44
C THR A 397 6.24 2.75 -19.25
N ILE A 398 5.69 3.82 -18.67
CA ILE A 398 6.45 5.04 -18.34
C ILE A 398 7.34 4.78 -17.12
N SER A 399 6.75 4.20 -16.06
CA SER A 399 7.51 3.70 -14.92
C SER A 399 8.24 2.40 -15.28
N PRO A 400 9.49 2.21 -14.83
CA PRO A 400 10.19 0.93 -15.01
C PRO A 400 9.62 -0.19 -14.14
N THR A 401 8.85 0.13 -13.09
CA THR A 401 8.07 -0.86 -12.34
C THR A 401 6.66 -0.90 -12.89
N THR A 402 6.23 -2.07 -13.35
CA THR A 402 4.87 -2.27 -13.87
C THR A 402 3.85 -2.38 -12.74
N TRP A 403 2.59 -2.06 -13.03
CA TRP A 403 1.52 -2.09 -12.05
C TRP A 403 1.29 -3.49 -11.48
N ASN A 404 1.30 -4.51 -12.34
CA ASN A 404 1.15 -5.91 -11.97
C ASN A 404 2.32 -6.39 -11.11
N SER A 405 3.56 -6.06 -11.48
CA SER A 405 4.72 -6.41 -10.64
C SER A 405 4.70 -5.70 -9.30
N TYR A 406 4.13 -4.49 -9.22
CA TYR A 406 4.02 -3.71 -7.99
C TYR A 406 2.92 -4.19 -7.03
N SER A 407 1.77 -4.60 -7.56
CA SER A 407 0.55 -4.81 -6.76
C SER A 407 0.11 -6.26 -6.57
N ILE A 408 0.69 -7.23 -7.30
CA ILE A 408 0.33 -8.65 -7.20
C ILE A 408 1.43 -9.43 -6.48
N GLY A 409 1.13 -9.96 -5.30
CA GLY A 409 2.07 -10.76 -4.51
C GLY A 409 2.58 -12.00 -5.24
N ALA A 410 1.69 -12.70 -5.97
CA ALA A 410 2.05 -13.91 -6.74
C ALA A 410 3.12 -13.65 -7.83
N LEU A 411 3.19 -12.44 -8.41
CA LEU A 411 4.21 -12.08 -9.39
C LEU A 411 5.55 -11.68 -8.76
N GLN A 412 5.53 -11.30 -7.48
CA GLN A 412 6.70 -10.86 -6.72
C GLN A 412 7.51 -12.02 -6.15
N CYS A 413 6.89 -13.20 -5.97
CA CYS A 413 7.58 -14.38 -5.43
C CYS A 413 8.81 -14.79 -6.24
N THR A 414 9.91 -15.02 -5.54
CA THR A 414 11.21 -15.41 -6.11
C THR A 414 11.27 -16.88 -6.50
N MET A 415 10.52 -17.74 -5.82
CA MET A 415 10.27 -19.13 -6.17
C MET A 415 8.85 -19.35 -6.70
N ARG A 416 8.67 -20.34 -7.58
CA ARG A 416 7.36 -20.74 -8.12
C ARG A 416 7.27 -22.26 -8.12
N LEU A 417 6.14 -22.78 -7.67
CA LEU A 417 5.80 -24.18 -7.76
C LEU A 417 4.44 -24.29 -8.44
N ASP A 418 4.44 -24.70 -9.70
CA ASP A 418 3.23 -24.82 -10.50
C ASP A 418 2.84 -26.29 -10.68
N ILE A 419 1.56 -26.61 -10.51
CA ILE A 419 0.98 -27.86 -11.03
C ILE A 419 0.81 -27.69 -12.53
N THR A 420 1.50 -28.48 -13.35
CA THR A 420 1.52 -28.28 -14.81
C THR A 420 0.88 -29.40 -15.61
N GLN A 421 0.82 -30.62 -15.07
CA GLN A 421 0.18 -31.77 -15.74
C GLN A 421 -0.54 -32.64 -14.72
N VAL A 422 -1.58 -33.32 -15.19
CA VAL A 422 -2.39 -34.30 -14.47
C VAL A 422 -2.58 -35.55 -15.31
N VAL A 423 -3.07 -36.63 -14.70
CA VAL A 423 -3.30 -37.91 -15.38
C VAL A 423 -4.29 -37.77 -16.55
N SER A 424 -5.45 -37.13 -16.33
CA SER A 424 -6.47 -36.91 -17.35
C SER A 424 -7.43 -35.78 -16.95
N SER A 425 -8.42 -35.45 -17.79
CA SER A 425 -9.49 -34.51 -17.45
C SER A 425 -10.47 -35.01 -16.39
N THR A 426 -10.48 -36.32 -16.12
CA THR A 426 -11.33 -36.98 -15.11
C THR A 426 -10.54 -37.41 -13.88
N ASN A 427 -9.22 -37.51 -14.00
CA ASN A 427 -8.30 -37.80 -12.91
C ASN A 427 -7.30 -36.64 -12.76
N ASN A 428 -7.61 -35.79 -11.79
CA ASN A 428 -6.85 -34.60 -11.45
C ASN A 428 -5.57 -34.88 -10.66
N THR A 429 -5.12 -36.13 -10.49
CA THR A 429 -3.83 -36.39 -9.82
C THR A 429 -2.68 -35.74 -10.59
N PRO A 430 -1.89 -34.83 -9.97
CA PRO A 430 -0.76 -34.20 -10.61
C PRO A 430 0.31 -35.22 -11.03
N THR A 431 0.80 -35.10 -12.25
CA THR A 431 1.87 -35.94 -12.82
C THR A 431 3.17 -35.18 -13.00
N VAL A 432 3.14 -33.85 -13.02
CA VAL A 432 4.32 -33.00 -13.11
C VAL A 432 4.13 -31.72 -12.29
N LEU A 433 5.14 -31.40 -11.48
CA LEU A 433 5.30 -30.09 -10.85
C LEU A 433 6.45 -29.35 -11.52
N ARG A 434 6.27 -28.05 -11.80
CA ARG A 434 7.36 -27.20 -12.27
C ARG A 434 7.84 -26.31 -11.16
N PHE A 435 9.11 -26.47 -10.77
CA PHE A 435 9.75 -25.61 -9.79
C PHE A 435 10.62 -24.57 -10.49
N SER A 436 10.56 -23.32 -10.05
CA SER A 436 11.37 -22.21 -10.55
C SER A 436 11.99 -21.42 -9.40
N TYR A 437 13.22 -20.94 -9.58
CA TYR A 437 14.00 -20.24 -8.55
C TYR A 437 14.94 -19.20 -9.19
N LEU A 438 15.50 -18.29 -8.39
CA LEU A 438 16.50 -17.32 -8.82
C LEU A 438 17.93 -17.85 -8.68
N LYS A 439 18.77 -17.53 -9.66
CA LYS A 439 20.21 -17.73 -9.69
C LYS A 439 20.86 -16.55 -10.38
N ASN A 440 21.72 -15.80 -9.69
CA ASN A 440 22.41 -14.62 -10.23
C ASN A 440 21.45 -13.63 -10.92
N GLY A 441 20.29 -13.38 -10.30
CA GLY A 441 19.26 -12.47 -10.82
C GLY A 441 18.43 -13.01 -12.00
N SER A 442 18.74 -14.20 -12.53
CA SER A 442 17.95 -14.87 -13.57
C SER A 442 17.09 -15.98 -12.97
N ARG A 443 15.88 -16.18 -13.52
CA ARG A 443 14.98 -17.25 -13.08
C ARG A 443 15.23 -18.51 -13.90
N LEU A 444 15.55 -19.60 -13.21
CA LEU A 444 15.67 -20.94 -13.79
C LEU A 444 14.47 -21.79 -13.38
N SER A 445 14.17 -22.81 -14.16
CA SER A 445 13.04 -23.72 -13.94
C SER A 445 13.39 -25.14 -14.38
N TYR A 446 12.79 -26.14 -13.73
CA TYR A 446 12.75 -27.51 -14.21
C TYR A 446 11.41 -28.17 -13.87
N SER A 447 11.07 -29.20 -14.63
CA SER A 447 9.86 -30.00 -14.43
C SER A 447 10.23 -31.29 -13.71
N GLU A 448 9.61 -31.52 -12.56
CA GLU A 448 9.74 -32.70 -11.74
C GLU A 448 8.58 -33.67 -12.07
N PRO A 449 8.86 -34.80 -12.75
CA PRO A 449 7.85 -35.83 -12.98
C PRO A 449 7.50 -36.53 -11.65
N LEU A 450 6.22 -36.86 -11.50
CA LEU A 450 5.65 -37.52 -10.32
C LEU A 450 5.17 -38.95 -10.59
N PHE A 451 5.25 -39.43 -11.84
CA PHE A 451 4.80 -40.77 -12.20
C PHE A 451 5.83 -41.84 -11.84
N THR A 452 5.36 -43.05 -11.52
CA THR A 452 6.14 -44.20 -11.05
C THR A 452 6.84 -44.98 -12.18
N GLY A 453 7.07 -44.37 -13.34
CA GLY A 453 7.61 -45.01 -14.54
C GLY A 453 9.07 -44.64 -14.84
N ILE A 454 9.56 -45.14 -15.98
CA ILE A 454 10.91 -44.83 -16.47
C ILE A 454 10.92 -43.37 -16.97
N ASN A 455 11.73 -42.51 -16.35
CA ASN A 455 11.93 -41.14 -16.84
C ASN A 455 13.16 -41.01 -17.73
N SER A 456 13.07 -40.08 -18.68
CA SER A 456 14.09 -39.79 -19.68
C SER A 456 15.35 -39.08 -19.14
N ALA A 457 15.32 -38.58 -17.91
CA ALA A 457 16.40 -37.82 -17.30
C ALA A 457 16.33 -37.83 -15.76
N LEU A 458 17.47 -37.52 -15.12
CA LEU A 458 17.51 -37.15 -13.71
C LEU A 458 17.20 -35.65 -13.58
N PRO A 459 16.24 -35.26 -12.72
CA PRO A 459 16.07 -33.86 -12.34
C PRO A 459 17.36 -33.29 -11.72
N PRO A 460 17.53 -31.95 -11.67
CA PRO A 460 18.68 -31.32 -11.03
C PRO A 460 18.86 -31.77 -9.58
N GLY A 461 20.12 -31.92 -9.16
CA GLY A 461 20.52 -32.24 -7.78
C GLY A 461 20.82 -33.70 -7.49
N TYR A 462 20.49 -34.65 -8.38
CA TYR A 462 20.87 -36.04 -8.21
C TYR A 462 22.36 -36.26 -8.44
N VAL A 463 23.02 -36.91 -7.48
CA VAL A 463 24.44 -37.31 -7.55
C VAL A 463 24.56 -38.83 -7.46
N LYS A 464 25.49 -39.42 -8.22
CA LYS A 464 25.76 -40.87 -8.17
C LYS A 464 26.29 -41.23 -6.79
N VAL A 465 25.77 -42.30 -6.18
CA VAL A 465 26.18 -42.77 -4.85
C VAL A 465 26.83 -44.14 -4.88
N CYS A 466 26.33 -45.07 -5.69
CA CYS A 466 26.85 -46.42 -5.77
C CYS A 466 26.49 -47.10 -7.10
N ASP A 467 27.10 -48.24 -7.36
CA ASP A 467 26.82 -49.10 -8.51
C ASP A 467 25.67 -50.10 -8.24
N GLU A 468 25.13 -50.72 -9.29
CA GLU A 468 24.05 -51.72 -9.15
C GLU A 468 24.44 -52.86 -8.19
N ASN A 469 23.45 -53.27 -7.37
CA ASN A 469 23.53 -54.23 -6.27
C ASN A 469 24.33 -53.77 -5.03
N GLN A 470 24.77 -52.51 -4.98
CA GLN A 470 25.37 -51.96 -3.76
C GLN A 470 24.32 -51.32 -2.85
N THR A 471 24.64 -51.28 -1.56
CA THR A 471 23.82 -50.64 -0.51
C THR A 471 24.50 -49.37 -0.03
N TYR A 472 23.75 -48.28 0.07
CA TYR A 472 24.20 -47.05 0.72
C TYR A 472 23.27 -46.71 1.89
N ASN A 473 23.84 -46.27 3.01
CA ASN A 473 23.07 -45.92 4.21
C ASN A 473 22.97 -44.40 4.35
N PHE A 474 21.78 -43.86 4.18
CA PHE A 474 21.49 -42.43 4.33
C PHE A 474 21.25 -42.02 5.79
N GLY A 475 21.26 -42.97 6.73
CA GLY A 475 21.00 -42.71 8.15
C GLY A 475 19.59 -42.16 8.34
N THR A 476 19.45 -41.08 9.09
CA THR A 476 18.17 -40.40 9.34
C THR A 476 17.82 -39.34 8.29
N ASN A 477 18.70 -39.09 7.31
CA ASN A 477 18.43 -38.08 6.29
C ASN A 477 17.35 -38.58 5.32
N VAL A 478 16.30 -37.77 5.15
CA VAL A 478 15.23 -38.02 4.18
C VAL A 478 15.73 -37.61 2.79
N VAL A 479 15.84 -38.58 1.90
CA VAL A 479 16.40 -38.39 0.54
C VAL A 479 15.44 -38.91 -0.52
N ASP A 480 15.55 -38.35 -1.72
CA ASP A 480 14.98 -38.97 -2.91
C ASP A 480 16.09 -39.74 -3.63
N VAL A 481 15.79 -40.97 -4.03
CA VAL A 481 16.74 -41.87 -4.70
C VAL A 481 16.27 -42.20 -6.10
N ALA A 482 17.22 -42.35 -7.01
CA ALA A 482 16.97 -42.78 -8.38
C ALA A 482 17.88 -43.95 -8.75
N TYR A 483 17.37 -44.85 -9.58
CA TYR A 483 18.07 -46.03 -10.04
C TYR A 483 17.95 -46.16 -11.55
N GLY A 484 19.07 -46.23 -12.26
CA GLY A 484 19.06 -46.32 -13.72
C GLY A 484 20.34 -45.88 -14.41
N LEU A 485 20.27 -45.71 -15.72
CA LEU A 485 21.35 -45.22 -16.58
C LEU A 485 20.78 -44.67 -17.91
N ASN A 486 21.56 -43.85 -18.64
CA ASN A 486 21.30 -43.43 -20.03
C ASN A 486 19.88 -42.88 -20.28
N GLY A 487 19.41 -42.03 -19.37
CA GLY A 487 18.08 -41.43 -19.49
C GLY A 487 16.95 -42.43 -19.26
N LYS A 488 17.16 -43.47 -18.46
CA LYS A 488 16.09 -44.37 -17.99
C LYS A 488 16.24 -44.61 -16.50
N PHE A 489 15.39 -43.95 -15.72
CA PHE A 489 15.48 -43.97 -14.26
C PHE A 489 14.13 -44.28 -13.60
N TYR A 490 14.16 -45.09 -12.55
CA TYR A 490 13.10 -45.21 -11.55
C TYR A 490 13.44 -44.39 -10.32
N PHE A 491 12.41 -43.91 -9.61
CA PHE A 491 12.55 -43.02 -8.46
C PHE A 491 11.80 -43.57 -7.26
N GLN A 492 12.36 -43.38 -6.07
CA GLN A 492 11.66 -43.48 -4.80
C GLN A 492 11.93 -42.19 -4.02
N LYS A 493 10.88 -41.60 -3.45
CA LYS A 493 10.96 -40.31 -2.74
C LYS A 493 10.81 -40.51 -1.24
N GLY A 494 11.40 -39.61 -0.45
CA GLY A 494 11.23 -39.60 1.00
C GLY A 494 11.77 -40.84 1.73
N VAL A 495 12.82 -41.48 1.21
CA VAL A 495 13.41 -42.68 1.84
C VAL A 495 14.48 -42.31 2.87
N THR A 496 14.69 -43.17 3.86
CA THR A 496 15.73 -43.05 4.89
C THR A 496 16.43 -44.41 5.09
N GLY A 497 17.54 -44.41 5.83
CA GLY A 497 18.27 -45.62 6.21
C GLY A 497 19.02 -46.29 5.06
N ALA A 498 19.17 -47.62 5.15
CA ALA A 498 19.92 -48.42 4.17
C ALA A 498 19.08 -48.73 2.92
N ILE A 499 19.62 -48.35 1.76
CA ILE A 499 18.97 -48.53 0.46
C ILE A 499 19.88 -49.36 -0.43
N THR A 500 19.41 -50.56 -0.82
CA THR A 500 20.06 -51.39 -1.83
C THR A 500 19.54 -51.00 -3.22
N PHE A 501 20.45 -50.59 -4.11
CA PHE A 501 20.13 -50.17 -5.47
C PHE A 501 20.17 -51.35 -6.43
N ASN A 502 19.05 -52.07 -6.54
CA ASN A 502 18.93 -53.27 -7.37
C ASN A 502 17.58 -53.36 -8.09
N ASN A 503 17.48 -54.30 -9.03
CA ASN A 503 16.27 -54.53 -9.82
C ASN A 503 15.11 -55.07 -8.97
N ALA A 504 15.39 -55.75 -7.86
CA ALA A 504 14.35 -56.26 -6.97
C ALA A 504 13.59 -55.13 -6.24
N ARG A 505 14.28 -54.05 -5.87
CA ARG A 505 13.69 -52.91 -5.16
C ARG A 505 13.04 -51.89 -6.09
N PHE A 506 13.69 -51.59 -7.22
CA PHE A 506 13.29 -50.50 -8.11
C PHE A 506 12.60 -50.96 -9.40
N GLY A 507 12.76 -52.23 -9.79
CA GLY A 507 12.52 -52.70 -11.16
C GLY A 507 13.75 -52.51 -12.06
N ASP A 508 13.66 -52.99 -13.30
CA ASP A 508 14.74 -52.87 -14.28
C ASP A 508 14.41 -51.80 -15.35
N PRO A 509 14.92 -50.56 -15.22
CA PRO A 509 14.63 -49.49 -16.17
C PRO A 509 15.31 -49.70 -17.52
N ILE A 510 16.35 -50.55 -17.59
CA ILE A 510 17.04 -50.87 -18.85
C ILE A 510 17.63 -52.28 -18.79
N VAL A 511 16.84 -53.24 -19.28
CA VAL A 511 17.19 -54.66 -19.27
C VAL A 511 18.51 -54.91 -19.99
N GLY A 512 19.38 -55.69 -19.34
CA GLY A 512 20.69 -56.10 -19.88
C GLY A 512 21.80 -55.05 -19.76
N THR A 513 21.55 -53.91 -19.10
CA THR A 513 22.57 -52.87 -18.85
C THR A 513 22.79 -52.68 -17.36
N PHE A 514 24.07 -52.53 -16.97
CA PHE A 514 24.47 -52.26 -15.59
C PHE A 514 24.09 -50.83 -15.19
N LYS A 515 23.39 -50.67 -14.07
CA LYS A 515 22.81 -49.40 -13.61
C LYS A 515 23.58 -48.81 -12.43
N ALA A 516 23.20 -47.61 -12.01
CA ALA A 516 23.75 -46.97 -10.84
C ALA A 516 22.65 -46.37 -9.96
N GLY A 517 22.96 -46.24 -8.68
CA GLY A 517 22.18 -45.51 -7.70
C GLY A 517 22.58 -44.04 -7.67
N TYR A 518 21.57 -43.18 -7.58
CA TYR A 518 21.70 -41.74 -7.43
C TYR A 518 20.83 -41.28 -6.27
N PHE A 519 21.20 -40.17 -5.63
CA PHE A 519 20.38 -39.56 -4.59
C PHE A 519 20.43 -38.03 -4.62
N ARG A 520 19.46 -37.42 -3.97
CA ARG A 520 19.45 -36.02 -3.55
C ARG A 520 18.75 -35.88 -2.19
N PRO A 521 19.04 -34.85 -1.38
CA PRO A 521 18.11 -34.35 -0.37
C PRO A 521 16.68 -34.32 -0.90
N SER A 522 15.72 -34.78 -0.10
CA SER A 522 14.32 -34.84 -0.55
C SER A 522 13.83 -33.44 -0.92
N ALA A 523 13.09 -33.36 -2.02
CA ALA A 523 12.53 -32.08 -2.46
C ALA A 523 11.71 -31.44 -1.33
N PRO A 524 11.74 -30.09 -1.19
CA PRO A 524 10.97 -29.39 -0.18
C PRO A 524 9.48 -29.27 -0.54
N TYR A 525 9.00 -30.16 -1.41
CA TYR A 525 7.62 -30.23 -1.85
C TYR A 525 7.26 -31.64 -2.36
N GLU A 526 6.00 -32.02 -2.20
CA GLU A 526 5.45 -33.26 -2.75
C GLU A 526 3.94 -33.15 -2.97
N VAL A 527 3.36 -34.12 -3.68
CA VAL A 527 1.91 -34.29 -3.72
C VAL A 527 1.52 -35.20 -2.57
N LYS A 528 0.63 -34.70 -1.70
CA LYS A 528 0.12 -35.41 -0.53
C LYS A 528 -1.40 -35.31 -0.50
N ASN A 529 -2.05 -36.42 -0.16
CA ASN A 529 -3.50 -36.42 0.04
C ASN A 529 -3.80 -36.16 1.51
N LEU A 530 -4.80 -35.31 1.77
CA LEU A 530 -5.40 -35.21 3.10
C LEU A 530 -6.18 -36.48 3.43
N PRO A 531 -6.47 -36.76 4.71
CA PRO A 531 -7.34 -37.88 5.11
C PRO A 531 -8.73 -37.83 4.44
N SER A 532 -9.21 -36.65 4.08
CA SER A 532 -10.45 -36.46 3.30
C SER A 532 -10.37 -36.93 1.84
N GLY A 533 -9.20 -37.35 1.37
CA GLY A 533 -8.93 -37.67 -0.04
C GLY A 533 -8.58 -36.45 -0.90
N LYS A 534 -8.62 -35.24 -0.34
CA LYS A 534 -8.28 -34.01 -1.08
C LYS A 534 -6.81 -33.98 -1.47
N ILE A 535 -6.55 -33.79 -2.76
CA ILE A 535 -5.19 -33.72 -3.31
C ILE A 535 -4.58 -32.36 -2.99
N CYS A 536 -3.42 -32.37 -2.36
CA CYS A 536 -2.68 -31.18 -1.98
C CYS A 536 -1.24 -31.21 -2.48
N VAL A 537 -0.64 -30.03 -2.60
CA VAL A 537 0.81 -29.87 -2.72
C VAL A 537 1.34 -29.50 -1.34
N ALA A 538 2.11 -30.39 -0.72
CA ALA A 538 2.81 -30.12 0.52
C ALA A 538 4.10 -29.37 0.24
N VAL A 539 4.44 -28.40 1.09
CA VAL A 539 5.71 -27.68 1.08
C VAL A 539 6.35 -27.69 2.46
N TYR A 540 7.69 -27.83 2.47
CA TYR A 540 8.52 -27.99 3.67
C TYR A 540 9.57 -26.88 3.72
N PRO A 541 9.25 -25.69 4.28
CA PRO A 541 10.15 -24.54 4.32
C PRO A 541 11.55 -24.84 4.86
N GLN A 542 11.67 -25.66 5.92
CA GLN A 542 12.95 -26.03 6.52
C GLN A 542 13.93 -26.71 5.55
N ARG A 543 13.40 -27.46 4.58
CA ARG A 543 14.22 -28.22 3.61
C ARG A 543 14.79 -27.35 2.48
N PHE A 544 14.31 -26.12 2.29
CA PHE A 544 14.72 -25.29 1.14
C PHE A 544 16.19 -24.91 1.15
N ARG A 545 16.80 -24.65 2.32
CA ARG A 545 18.20 -24.21 2.40
C ARG A 545 19.14 -25.20 1.72
N GLU A 546 19.08 -26.46 2.15
CA GLU A 546 19.94 -27.52 1.62
C GLU A 546 19.61 -27.82 0.15
N PHE A 547 18.31 -27.82 -0.19
CA PHE A 547 17.87 -28.07 -1.55
C PHE A 547 18.31 -27.00 -2.55
N LEU A 548 18.20 -25.72 -2.20
CA LEU A 548 18.63 -24.60 -3.05
C LEU A 548 20.14 -24.65 -3.30
N ASN A 549 20.93 -24.96 -2.26
CA ASN A 549 22.38 -25.13 -2.38
C ASN A 549 22.73 -26.26 -3.37
N LEU A 550 22.06 -27.40 -3.24
CA LEU A 550 22.27 -28.58 -4.08
C LEU A 550 22.00 -28.31 -5.58
N ILE A 551 20.91 -27.61 -5.91
CA ILE A 551 20.58 -27.28 -7.30
C ILE A 551 21.38 -26.08 -7.83
N GLY A 552 22.26 -25.51 -7.00
CA GLY A 552 23.09 -24.36 -7.33
C GLY A 552 22.27 -23.07 -7.54
N ALA A 553 21.17 -22.91 -6.81
CA ALA A 553 20.36 -21.70 -6.75
C ALA A 553 20.97 -20.68 -5.77
N ASP A 554 20.49 -19.44 -5.82
CA ASP A 554 20.79 -18.48 -4.75
C ASP A 554 20.13 -18.96 -3.44
N GLY A 555 20.77 -18.68 -2.30
CA GLY A 555 20.30 -19.15 -1.00
C GLY A 555 18.97 -18.50 -0.54
N PRO A 556 18.48 -18.88 0.65
CA PRO A 556 17.21 -18.39 1.22
C PRO A 556 17.15 -16.87 1.48
N ALA A 557 18.26 -16.14 1.38
CA ALA A 557 18.25 -14.67 1.43
C ALA A 557 17.67 -14.02 0.16
N VAL A 558 17.73 -14.73 -0.98
CA VAL A 558 17.20 -14.29 -2.28
C VAL A 558 15.95 -15.09 -2.62
N ASN A 559 16.02 -16.42 -2.51
CA ASN A 559 14.89 -17.32 -2.72
C ASN A 559 14.06 -17.45 -1.44
N ASN A 560 13.45 -16.33 -1.04
CA ASN A 560 12.77 -16.14 0.24
C ASN A 560 11.24 -16.07 0.14
N SER A 561 10.66 -16.28 -1.05
CA SER A 561 9.22 -16.24 -1.26
C SER A 561 8.80 -17.27 -2.29
N ILE A 562 7.70 -17.96 -2.08
CA ILE A 562 7.19 -18.99 -2.98
C ILE A 562 5.73 -18.72 -3.33
N VAL A 563 5.41 -18.84 -4.62
CA VAL A 563 4.02 -18.94 -5.08
C VAL A 563 3.70 -20.36 -5.49
N ILE A 564 2.53 -20.85 -5.06
CA ILE A 564 2.00 -22.15 -5.47
C ILE A 564 0.70 -21.91 -6.23
N ASN A 565 0.67 -22.27 -7.51
CA ASN A 565 -0.49 -22.10 -8.37
C ASN A 565 -0.73 -23.34 -9.24
N VAL A 566 -1.92 -23.42 -9.81
CA VAL A 566 -2.23 -24.34 -10.91
C VAL A 566 -1.95 -23.63 -12.22
N ASP A 567 -1.15 -24.23 -13.10
CA ASP A 567 -0.93 -23.70 -14.44
C ASP A 567 -2.05 -24.15 -15.38
N TYR A 568 -3.16 -23.42 -15.31
CA TYR A 568 -4.36 -23.64 -16.13
C TYR A 568 -4.26 -22.98 -17.52
N THR A 569 -3.10 -22.43 -17.88
CA THR A 569 -2.95 -21.75 -19.17
C THR A 569 -2.57 -22.75 -20.26
N THR A 570 -3.21 -22.62 -21.43
CA THR A 570 -2.87 -23.45 -22.60
C THR A 570 -1.45 -23.17 -23.13
N ALA A 571 -0.87 -22.02 -22.78
CA ALA A 571 0.48 -21.60 -23.15
C ALA A 571 1.59 -22.56 -22.68
N THR A 572 1.33 -23.36 -21.65
CA THR A 572 2.29 -24.35 -21.12
C THR A 572 1.89 -25.79 -21.42
N GLY A 573 0.89 -26.00 -22.28
CA GLY A 573 0.47 -27.32 -22.77
C GLY A 573 -0.54 -28.04 -21.87
N SER A 574 -1.05 -27.39 -20.82
CA SER A 574 -2.04 -27.99 -19.93
C SER A 574 -3.47 -27.78 -20.44
N VAL A 575 -4.08 -28.85 -20.97
CA VAL A 575 -5.48 -28.84 -21.45
C VAL A 575 -6.48 -29.36 -20.40
N ASN A 576 -5.98 -30.04 -19.36
CA ASN A 576 -6.81 -30.72 -18.35
C ASN A 576 -6.88 -29.95 -17.02
N LEU A 577 -6.07 -28.91 -16.83
CA LEU A 577 -6.09 -28.11 -15.61
C LEU A 577 -7.07 -26.94 -15.74
N THR A 578 -7.86 -26.74 -14.70
CA THR A 578 -8.82 -25.64 -14.60
C THR A 578 -8.31 -24.58 -13.62
N ARG A 579 -8.82 -23.36 -13.81
CA ARG A 579 -8.56 -22.25 -12.89
C ARG A 579 -9.19 -22.55 -11.52
N PRO A 580 -8.45 -22.46 -10.40
CA PRO A 580 -9.01 -22.60 -9.07
C PRO A 580 -10.07 -21.55 -8.76
N ASN A 581 -11.06 -21.92 -7.93
CA ASN A 581 -12.14 -21.02 -7.54
C ASN A 581 -11.77 -20.20 -6.31
N ILE A 582 -12.33 -18.99 -6.22
CA ILE A 582 -12.26 -18.11 -5.06
C ILE A 582 -13.68 -17.57 -4.84
N PRO A 583 -14.42 -18.03 -3.81
CA PRO A 583 -14.03 -18.97 -2.75
C PRO A 583 -13.65 -20.38 -3.23
N CYS A 584 -12.76 -21.05 -2.49
CA CYS A 584 -12.24 -22.37 -2.87
C CYS A 584 -13.29 -23.47 -2.74
N LEU A 585 -13.38 -24.35 -3.74
CA LEU A 585 -14.24 -25.54 -3.71
C LEU A 585 -13.51 -26.74 -3.10
N GLU A 586 -14.27 -27.78 -2.75
CA GLU A 586 -13.68 -29.05 -2.29
C GLU A 586 -12.98 -29.83 -3.41
N SER A 587 -13.36 -29.58 -4.68
CA SER A 587 -12.71 -30.16 -5.85
C SER A 587 -11.41 -29.45 -6.25
N ASP A 588 -11.15 -28.24 -5.74
CA ASP A 588 -9.89 -27.54 -6.00
C ASP A 588 -8.75 -28.18 -5.20
N TYR A 589 -7.51 -28.08 -5.70
CA TYR A 589 -6.33 -28.53 -4.94
C TYR A 589 -6.15 -27.74 -3.64
N GLY A 590 -5.50 -28.36 -2.66
CA GLY A 590 -5.01 -27.68 -1.46
C GLY A 590 -3.49 -27.44 -1.48
N VAL A 591 -3.03 -26.62 -0.56
CA VAL A 591 -1.61 -26.49 -0.19
C VAL A 591 -1.46 -26.89 1.26
N ILE A 592 -0.51 -27.78 1.56
CA ILE A 592 -0.14 -28.13 2.93
C ILE A 592 1.19 -27.46 3.25
N ILE A 593 1.31 -26.87 4.43
CA ILE A 593 2.60 -26.42 4.97
C ILE A 593 2.93 -27.22 6.23
N GLN A 594 4.09 -27.86 6.22
CA GLN A 594 4.63 -28.70 7.30
C GLN A 594 6.13 -28.45 7.42
N GLU A 595 6.76 -28.90 8.50
CA GLU A 595 8.20 -28.65 8.78
C GLU A 595 8.54 -27.15 8.65
N CYS A 596 7.78 -26.33 9.38
CA CYS A 596 7.80 -24.88 9.27
C CYS A 596 8.02 -24.15 10.60
N ALA A 597 8.38 -24.89 11.66
CA ALA A 597 8.66 -24.34 12.99
C ALA A 597 9.92 -23.45 13.02
N ASP A 598 11.02 -23.89 12.42
CA ASP A 598 12.27 -23.12 12.31
C ASP A 598 12.44 -22.52 10.91
N LEU A 599 12.29 -21.19 10.80
CA LEU A 599 12.55 -20.46 9.55
C LEU A 599 13.79 -19.57 9.64
N THR A 600 14.67 -19.78 10.61
CA THR A 600 15.86 -18.94 10.85
C THR A 600 16.85 -18.92 9.69
N SER A 601 16.79 -19.91 8.79
CA SER A 601 17.54 -19.92 7.53
C SER A 601 17.15 -18.79 6.57
N PHE A 602 15.91 -18.30 6.66
CA PHE A 602 15.39 -17.20 5.86
C PHE A 602 15.70 -15.85 6.51
N THR A 603 16.95 -15.40 6.42
CA THR A 603 17.44 -14.16 7.07
C THR A 603 16.77 -12.86 6.61
N LYS A 604 16.04 -12.90 5.48
CA LYS A 604 15.22 -11.80 4.95
C LYS A 604 13.72 -12.08 5.03
N GLY A 605 13.31 -13.07 5.84
CA GLY A 605 11.93 -13.51 6.01
C GLY A 605 11.47 -14.54 4.99
N PHE A 606 10.25 -15.06 5.16
CA PHE A 606 9.65 -16.06 4.27
C PHE A 606 8.20 -15.71 3.90
N SER A 607 7.86 -15.76 2.62
CA SER A 607 6.49 -15.52 2.15
C SER A 607 5.94 -16.67 1.32
N LEU A 608 4.71 -17.11 1.63
CA LEU A 608 3.93 -18.02 0.80
C LEU A 608 2.74 -17.27 0.20
N VAL A 609 2.55 -17.40 -1.12
CA VAL A 609 1.35 -16.92 -1.82
C VAL A 609 0.73 -18.09 -2.57
N THR A 610 -0.57 -18.30 -2.44
CA THR A 610 -1.27 -19.34 -3.19
C THR A 610 -2.69 -18.90 -3.52
N ASN A 611 -3.21 -19.34 -4.66
CA ASN A 611 -4.64 -19.20 -5.01
C ASN A 611 -5.46 -20.44 -4.62
N LEU A 612 -4.85 -21.35 -3.87
CA LEU A 612 -5.46 -22.56 -3.33
C LEU A 612 -5.72 -22.40 -1.83
N ARG A 613 -6.57 -23.25 -1.28
CA ARG A 613 -6.78 -23.33 0.17
C ARG A 613 -5.50 -23.82 0.85
N ALA A 614 -5.05 -23.10 1.88
CA ALA A 614 -3.86 -23.44 2.65
C ALA A 614 -4.23 -24.18 3.94
N TYR A 615 -3.54 -25.28 4.22
CA TYR A 615 -3.64 -26.11 5.41
C TYR A 615 -2.33 -26.01 6.20
N ILE A 616 -2.40 -25.48 7.42
CA ILE A 616 -1.24 -25.30 8.30
C ILE A 616 -1.16 -26.53 9.21
N GLY A 617 -0.15 -27.37 9.00
CA GLY A 617 -0.07 -28.69 9.64
C GLY A 617 0.69 -28.75 10.96
N ASP A 618 1.70 -27.89 11.13
CA ASP A 618 2.59 -27.88 12.29
C ASP A 618 2.72 -26.45 12.85
N ASP A 619 3.46 -26.31 13.95
CA ASP A 619 3.89 -25.01 14.46
C ASP A 619 4.63 -24.22 13.38
N PHE A 620 4.26 -22.95 13.21
CA PHE A 620 4.78 -22.09 12.15
C PHE A 620 5.62 -20.95 12.75
N ASN A 621 6.92 -20.94 12.41
CA ASN A 621 7.86 -19.87 12.76
C ASN A 621 7.98 -19.57 14.28
N ILE A 622 8.20 -20.60 15.09
CA ILE A 622 8.29 -20.52 16.56
C ILE A 622 9.72 -20.45 17.10
N VAL A 623 10.73 -20.49 16.23
CA VAL A 623 12.15 -20.43 16.64
C VAL A 623 12.68 -18.99 16.48
N PRO A 624 13.06 -18.30 17.57
CA PRO A 624 13.61 -16.96 17.49
C PRO A 624 15.05 -16.96 16.97
N THR A 625 15.48 -15.82 16.44
CA THR A 625 16.85 -15.60 15.95
C THR A 625 17.39 -14.25 16.41
N THR A 626 18.66 -13.99 16.12
CA THR A 626 19.30 -12.72 16.45
C THR A 626 18.72 -11.60 15.59
N PRO A 627 18.22 -10.50 16.17
CA PRO A 627 17.71 -9.38 15.41
C PRO A 627 18.83 -8.68 14.62
N PRO A 628 18.52 -8.08 13.45
CA PRO A 628 19.50 -7.32 12.70
C PRO A 628 19.90 -6.03 13.42
N THR A 629 21.05 -5.48 13.07
CA THR A 629 21.56 -4.22 13.64
C THR A 629 20.54 -3.09 13.50
N GLY A 630 20.36 -2.30 14.58
CA GLY A 630 19.41 -1.19 14.65
C GLY A 630 17.99 -1.57 15.08
N TYR A 631 17.70 -2.86 15.23
CA TYR A 631 16.41 -3.32 15.77
C TYR A 631 16.31 -3.00 17.27
N SER A 632 15.41 -2.09 17.61
CA SER A 632 15.13 -1.65 18.98
C SER A 632 13.86 -2.23 19.65
N PRO A 633 12.88 -2.83 18.94
CA PRO A 633 11.72 -3.40 19.63
C PRO A 633 12.09 -4.51 20.63
N SER A 634 11.39 -4.53 21.76
CA SER A 634 11.57 -5.53 22.81
C SER A 634 10.94 -6.88 22.46
N GLY A 635 11.54 -7.98 22.93
CA GLY A 635 11.02 -9.33 22.78
C GLY A 635 11.85 -10.21 21.85
N SER A 636 11.39 -11.45 21.66
CA SER A 636 12.01 -12.39 20.74
C SER A 636 11.83 -11.94 19.29
N TYR A 637 12.91 -11.92 18.52
CA TYR A 637 12.86 -11.63 17.09
C TYR A 637 12.70 -12.93 16.31
N TYR A 638 11.69 -13.00 15.46
CA TYR A 638 11.46 -14.11 14.54
C TYR A 638 11.69 -13.62 13.10
N PRO A 639 12.16 -14.48 12.18
CA PRO A 639 12.18 -14.16 10.76
C PRO A 639 10.80 -13.65 10.31
N PRO A 640 10.72 -12.53 9.58
CA PRO A 640 9.42 -11.97 9.22
C PRO A 640 8.71 -12.84 8.18
N VAL A 641 7.44 -13.15 8.41
CA VAL A 641 6.69 -14.12 7.61
C VAL A 641 5.36 -13.57 7.10
N SER A 642 4.92 -14.04 5.93
CA SER A 642 3.57 -13.74 5.42
C SER A 642 2.96 -14.96 4.72
N LEU A 643 1.70 -15.25 5.04
CA LEU A 643 0.92 -16.30 4.38
C LEU A 643 -0.30 -15.68 3.70
N PHE A 644 -0.32 -15.71 2.37
CA PHE A 644 -1.42 -15.19 1.56
C PHE A 644 -2.15 -16.34 0.86
N ALA A 645 -3.38 -16.61 1.29
CA ALA A 645 -4.26 -17.61 0.70
C ALA A 645 -5.72 -17.13 0.75
N PRO A 646 -6.58 -17.53 -0.20
CA PRO A 646 -8.02 -17.24 -0.17
C PRO A 646 -8.73 -17.79 1.07
N GLU A 647 -8.31 -18.97 1.53
CA GLU A 647 -8.85 -19.65 2.70
C GLU A 647 -7.71 -20.35 3.45
N ARG A 648 -7.74 -20.29 4.77
CA ARG A 648 -6.78 -20.93 5.67
C ARG A 648 -7.50 -21.92 6.57
N ARG A 649 -6.97 -23.12 6.70
CA ARG A 649 -7.43 -24.14 7.65
C ARG A 649 -6.26 -24.62 8.50
N TYR A 650 -6.56 -25.00 9.73
CA TYR A 650 -5.57 -25.49 10.68
C TYR A 650 -5.70 -27.00 10.86
N GLY A 651 -4.58 -27.71 10.82
CA GLY A 651 -4.50 -29.17 10.82
C GLY A 651 -4.28 -29.76 9.43
N VAL A 652 -3.80 -31.01 9.41
CA VAL A 652 -3.58 -31.81 8.20
C VAL A 652 -4.13 -33.22 8.40
N GLU A 653 -3.61 -33.95 9.39
CA GLU A 653 -4.02 -35.34 9.66
C GLU A 653 -5.15 -35.40 10.68
N VAL A 654 -5.18 -34.45 11.62
CA VAL A 654 -6.19 -34.31 12.67
C VAL A 654 -6.56 -32.84 12.86
N ASP A 655 -7.74 -32.60 13.43
CA ASP A 655 -8.14 -31.25 13.83
C ASP A 655 -7.31 -30.79 15.04
N PRO A 656 -6.78 -29.55 15.03
CA PRO A 656 -5.96 -29.03 16.12
C PRO A 656 -6.82 -28.76 17.36
N PHE A 657 -6.25 -28.96 18.55
CA PHE A 657 -6.94 -28.64 19.80
C PHE A 657 -7.13 -27.12 19.98
N ALA A 658 -6.12 -26.30 19.71
CA ALA A 658 -6.23 -24.85 19.82
C ALA A 658 -5.31 -24.19 18.78
N VAL A 659 -5.52 -22.90 18.52
CA VAL A 659 -4.67 -22.10 17.64
C VAL A 659 -4.26 -20.82 18.38
N ASN A 660 -2.96 -20.56 18.44
CA ASN A 660 -2.41 -19.28 18.86
C ASN A 660 -1.88 -18.53 17.64
N ILE A 661 -2.30 -17.27 17.46
CA ILE A 661 -1.90 -16.41 16.36
C ILE A 661 -1.20 -15.18 16.92
N GLU A 662 0.06 -14.99 16.55
CA GLU A 662 0.84 -13.81 16.90
C GLU A 662 1.24 -13.03 15.65
N GLY A 663 1.17 -11.69 15.70
CA GLY A 663 1.60 -10.81 14.59
C GLY A 663 0.47 -9.97 14.00
N GLN A 664 0.13 -10.17 12.73
CA GLN A 664 -0.85 -9.34 12.02
C GLN A 664 -1.88 -10.19 11.27
N VAL A 665 -3.09 -9.63 11.11
CA VAL A 665 -4.14 -10.23 10.29
C VAL A 665 -4.71 -9.19 9.32
N GLY A 666 -5.02 -9.60 8.11
CA GLY A 666 -5.62 -8.74 7.11
C GLY A 666 -6.55 -9.50 6.18
N SER A 667 -7.28 -8.74 5.36
CA SER A 667 -8.19 -9.30 4.37
C SER A 667 -8.03 -8.58 3.02
N LEU A 668 -8.06 -9.38 1.96
CA LEU A 668 -8.07 -8.94 0.57
C LEU A 668 -9.49 -8.99 -0.03
N ALA A 669 -10.52 -9.27 0.78
CA ALA A 669 -11.89 -9.30 0.29
C ALA A 669 -12.34 -7.93 -0.25
N SER A 670 -13.42 -7.94 -1.03
CA SER A 670 -14.01 -6.70 -1.54
C SER A 670 -14.73 -5.94 -0.41
N GLU A 671 -14.60 -4.62 -0.39
CA GLU A 671 -15.47 -3.74 0.41
C GLU A 671 -16.93 -3.72 -0.06
N THR A 672 -17.22 -4.25 -1.25
CA THR A 672 -18.59 -4.36 -1.79
C THR A 672 -19.29 -5.67 -1.44
N ALA A 673 -18.65 -6.55 -0.66
CA ALA A 673 -19.29 -7.78 -0.21
C ALA A 673 -20.51 -7.45 0.67
N GLU A 674 -21.60 -8.22 0.51
CA GLU A 674 -22.81 -8.05 1.32
C GLU A 674 -22.56 -8.39 2.79
N ALA A 675 -21.77 -9.44 3.03
CA ALA A 675 -21.36 -9.87 4.36
C ALA A 675 -20.00 -9.28 4.76
N PRO A 676 -19.85 -8.78 6.00
CA PRO A 676 -18.56 -8.34 6.49
C PRO A 676 -17.62 -9.54 6.70
N VAL A 677 -16.33 -9.34 6.43
CA VAL A 677 -15.29 -10.31 6.80
C VAL A 677 -15.03 -10.25 8.30
N ARG A 678 -14.92 -11.42 8.92
CA ARG A 678 -14.52 -11.58 10.33
C ARG A 678 -13.10 -12.13 10.37
N PRO A 679 -12.09 -11.30 10.70
CA PRO A 679 -10.69 -11.66 10.52
C PRO A 679 -10.19 -12.75 11.48
N MET A 680 -10.86 -12.94 12.62
CA MET A 680 -10.47 -13.89 13.67
C MET A 680 -11.07 -15.28 13.49
N ASP A 681 -12.02 -15.45 12.56
CA ASP A 681 -12.64 -16.75 12.33
C ASP A 681 -11.59 -17.75 11.86
N SER A 682 -11.58 -18.90 12.52
CA SER A 682 -10.63 -19.98 12.30
C SER A 682 -11.36 -21.28 12.06
N THR A 683 -10.95 -22.00 11.03
CA THR A 683 -11.57 -23.26 10.60
C THR A 683 -10.55 -24.38 10.68
N THR A 684 -10.97 -25.55 11.15
CA THR A 684 -10.12 -26.74 11.20
C THR A 684 -10.01 -27.41 9.82
N VAL A 685 -9.13 -28.41 9.67
CA VAL A 685 -8.99 -29.18 8.43
C VAL A 685 -10.30 -29.83 8.00
N SER A 686 -11.12 -30.29 8.96
CA SER A 686 -12.45 -30.86 8.71
C SER A 686 -13.49 -29.85 8.19
N GLY A 687 -13.19 -28.55 8.20
CA GLY A 687 -14.11 -27.50 7.77
C GLY A 687 -15.03 -27.01 8.89
N THR A 688 -14.76 -27.38 10.14
CA THR A 688 -15.55 -26.96 11.30
C THR A 688 -15.00 -25.64 11.87
N ALA A 689 -15.89 -24.71 12.22
CA ALA A 689 -15.50 -23.47 12.90
C ALA A 689 -14.94 -23.78 14.30
N MET A 690 -13.83 -23.17 14.66
CA MET A 690 -13.24 -23.29 15.99
C MET A 690 -14.01 -22.44 17.00
N ALA A 691 -14.24 -22.98 18.20
CA ALA A 691 -14.88 -22.25 19.30
C ALA A 691 -14.00 -21.11 19.81
N ALA A 692 -14.60 -20.02 20.28
CA ALA A 692 -13.90 -18.80 20.72
C ALA A 692 -12.83 -19.07 21.79
N ASN A 693 -13.09 -19.99 22.72
CA ASN A 693 -12.17 -20.33 23.82
C ASN A 693 -10.94 -21.14 23.37
N ARG A 694 -10.93 -21.66 22.13
CA ARG A 694 -9.82 -22.42 21.53
C ARG A 694 -8.95 -21.57 20.61
N ILE A 695 -9.26 -20.29 20.50
CA ILE A 695 -8.53 -19.31 19.68
C ILE A 695 -7.88 -18.30 20.62
N THR A 696 -6.57 -18.14 20.51
CA THR A 696 -5.81 -17.09 21.19
C THR A 696 -5.13 -16.23 20.14
N VAL A 697 -5.26 -14.91 20.26
CA VAL A 697 -4.70 -13.98 19.27
C VAL A 697 -4.00 -12.83 19.97
N ASN A 698 -2.74 -12.60 19.62
CA ASN A 698 -1.94 -11.47 20.07
C ASN A 698 -1.42 -10.69 18.85
N LEU A 699 -2.15 -9.62 18.48
CA LEU A 699 -1.79 -8.82 17.30
C LEU A 699 -0.98 -7.59 17.69
N ARG A 700 0.07 -7.31 16.91
CA ARG A 700 0.93 -6.15 17.07
C ARG A 700 1.30 -5.53 15.71
N PRO A 701 1.47 -4.20 15.64
CA PRO A 701 1.88 -3.56 14.41
C PRO A 701 3.36 -3.84 14.12
N ILE A 702 3.74 -3.74 12.84
CA ILE A 702 5.14 -3.71 12.42
C ILE A 702 5.66 -2.31 12.75
N ARG A 703 6.75 -2.26 13.51
CA ARG A 703 7.38 -1.01 13.96
C ARG A 703 8.73 -0.74 13.30
N HIS A 704 9.30 -1.78 12.69
CA HIS A 704 10.64 -1.72 12.12
C HIS A 704 10.70 -2.39 10.74
N PRO A 705 11.43 -1.85 9.75
CA PRO A 705 11.52 -2.45 8.42
C PRO A 705 12.04 -3.89 8.40
N ALA A 706 12.82 -4.29 9.41
CA ALA A 706 13.28 -5.67 9.59
C ALA A 706 12.18 -6.69 9.93
N GLU A 707 10.98 -6.24 10.28
CA GLU A 707 9.81 -7.09 10.50
C GLU A 707 8.95 -7.22 9.24
N LEU A 708 9.33 -6.56 8.14
CA LEU A 708 8.61 -6.67 6.87
C LEU A 708 8.92 -8.01 6.20
N PRO A 709 7.89 -8.84 5.91
CA PRO A 709 8.10 -10.04 5.12
C PRO A 709 8.43 -9.70 3.65
N PRO A 710 9.01 -10.64 2.89
CA PRO A 710 9.37 -10.43 1.48
C PRO A 710 8.22 -9.92 0.61
N ILE A 711 7.01 -10.43 0.85
CA ILE A 711 5.77 -10.00 0.19
C ILE A 711 4.90 -9.30 1.23
N THR A 712 4.52 -8.06 0.94
CA THR A 712 3.63 -7.25 1.79
C THR A 712 2.57 -6.57 0.94
N MET A 713 1.40 -6.35 1.53
CA MET A 713 0.38 -5.50 0.93
C MET A 713 0.81 -4.04 1.03
N MET A 714 0.58 -3.26 -0.02
CA MET A 714 0.93 -1.84 -0.06
C MET A 714 -0.31 -0.96 0.09
N ASN A 715 -0.11 0.20 0.69
CA ASN A 715 -1.06 1.30 0.72
C ASN A 715 -0.35 2.59 0.28
N TRP A 716 -1.07 3.51 -0.35
CA TRP A 716 -0.58 4.85 -0.64
C TRP A 716 -1.29 5.87 0.23
N LEU A 717 -0.52 6.66 0.99
CA LEU A 717 -1.01 7.86 1.64
C LEU A 717 -0.50 9.06 0.85
N LEU A 718 -1.43 9.85 0.31
CA LEU A 718 -1.14 11.08 -0.39
C LEU A 718 -1.34 12.24 0.57
N VAL A 719 -0.34 13.11 0.65
CA VAL A 719 -0.41 14.32 1.47
C VAL A 719 0.11 15.49 0.67
N LEU A 720 -0.62 16.59 0.71
CA LEU A 720 -0.15 17.86 0.18
C LEU A 720 0.10 18.85 1.32
N GLU A 721 1.37 19.18 1.50
CA GLU A 721 1.87 20.03 2.59
C GLU A 721 2.27 21.39 2.03
N GLU A 722 1.94 22.45 2.77
CA GLU A 722 2.45 23.79 2.50
C GLU A 722 3.79 23.98 3.22
N ARG A 723 4.80 24.50 2.51
CA ARG A 723 6.02 24.97 3.14
C ARG A 723 5.82 26.41 3.61
N ARG A 724 5.54 26.59 4.90
CA ARG A 724 5.48 27.93 5.51
C ARG A 724 6.89 28.34 5.95
N SER A 725 7.29 29.56 5.59
CA SER A 725 8.59 30.15 5.96
C SER A 725 8.79 30.31 7.46
N GLU A 726 7.71 30.31 8.25
CA GLU A 726 7.74 30.44 9.72
C GLU A 726 8.31 29.20 10.44
N PHE A 727 8.39 28.04 9.78
CA PHE A 727 8.89 26.79 10.35
C PHE A 727 10.25 26.35 9.81
N VAL A 728 10.82 27.12 8.88
CA VAL A 728 12.17 26.89 8.37
C VAL A 728 13.00 28.05 8.90
N GLY A 729 13.65 27.83 10.05
CA GLY A 729 14.56 28.83 10.62
C GLY A 729 15.52 29.35 9.54
N ASN A 730 15.73 30.66 9.54
CA ASN A 730 16.61 31.37 8.60
C ASN A 730 17.95 30.68 8.37
#